data_AF-A0A963I072-F1
#
_entry.id   AF-A0A963I072-F1
#
_cell.length_a   1.000
_cell.length_b   1.000
_cell.length_c   1.000
_cell.angle_alpha   90.00
_cell.angle_beta   90.00
_cell.angle_gamma   90.00
#
_symmetry.space_group_name_H-M   'P 1'
#
loop_
_entity.id
_entity.type
_entity.pdbx_description
1 polymer ?
#
loop_
_entity_poly.entity_id
_entity_poly.type
_entity_poly.pdbx_seq_one_letter_code
_entity_poly.pdbx_strand_id
1 'polypeptide(L)'
;MTKALPIRLLLLAYLWASFATACNAATLESVTLQLKWFHQFQFAGYYAAKHKGYYAEEGLDVDISPLDPSKTVVHSVVSGEAQYGIGDSGIVADFAKGAPIVALAAIFQHDPLVFISLQSSGIISPYEMAGKRLMFDAKGSDEGPLRALLEDAGLTSEKYQYVQHTYDKDDLASGRVDVTSAYLTDQPFYFRERGIPINIINPQNYGLDFYGDLTFTSERELEEHPDRVARFVRASLKGWQYALDHPEELIQLIKSEYQSELSVDHLRFEAAEARKMIAPEGVPLGFLDAGRLRRLAAIYAERHLAPPLSDRQLNRFVLSSRPSLTLTESEREWLAAHPIIRVGIDRDFAPYEWIDDQGIYQGINADILRLLESRLGVRFEVLKGKTWQETLDMARAGELDMLSDAVNTPERREYLRFTQPFFRSPIVIVGEGSNGYVGNLRNLRGRRVAIEQGYFMQELLAQDYPDITLVPTRDELEAFELLRAGGADAYVGDAPSLNYMIQQAGELSLRNSGTTEYQSAHSMAVIHRHPELLSILNKTLASIPESEQDEIRNRWMAVHIDQGLPVRVAMFYGLAATAVLALVGLWVVRLRREIAARALAEVSLHESEAKFRGVFESVGEAIFIIAAHTGRIMHINARVTDLYGLVPAQLEGVTIDELSQGESPYSNAEAMAWFSAATRDGPQRFEWHARRYDTSELFWVETSLRRSQLTGEDCFIAVVRDIGFEKEARQLLQNQKVNLEEQVQIRTRELALAKEAAETANVAKSAFLANMSHEIRTPLNAITGMVHLLRRGTSDKKQSERLDKIEVAGRHLLEVINAILDLSKIEAGKFHMDESPVRIDQIVASAIQIVGADAARKGVLLQSLVATLPAELMGDATRLQQALLNYLSNAVKFTDVGSIEIQVRLLEDRPDGVCLRFSVTDTGIGIAPDALPRLFSAFEQADNSMTRVYGGTGLGLAITRKIAQAMGGNAGVESELGKGSVFWFTACLKKTTQSEQQTAPPRERTVESDLRVRCSGVRILLVEDEPTNREIALTHTREVGLEVDEASDGMQALELLRSNDYAFVLMDVQMPMMDGLEAARRIRNDLKLTLPIIAMTANAFESDKIRCFAAGMNDFIAKPITPDVFYSVLLKWVDHCKVH
;
A
#
# COMPACT_ATOMS: atom_id res chain seq x y z
N MET A 1 15.35 68.72 63.42
CA MET A 1 14.18 68.23 62.66
C MET A 1 14.68 67.20 61.66
N THR A 2 14.71 65.91 61.98
CA THR A 2 13.58 64.94 62.07
C THR A 2 13.09 64.53 60.68
N LYS A 3 13.61 63.41 60.19
CA LYS A 3 12.98 62.07 60.18
C LYS A 3 12.09 61.87 58.95
N ALA A 4 12.71 61.42 57.85
CA ALA A 4 12.02 60.80 56.72
C ALA A 4 12.78 59.52 56.34
N LEU A 5 12.74 58.53 57.24
CA LEU A 5 13.33 57.20 57.02
C LEU A 5 12.64 56.14 57.92
N PRO A 6 11.32 55.87 57.78
CA PRO A 6 10.88 54.49 58.02
C PRO A 6 9.55 54.13 57.33
N ILE A 7 9.50 54.02 55.99
CA ILE A 7 8.35 53.34 55.33
C ILE A 7 8.83 52.34 54.26
N ARG A 8 9.94 52.60 53.58
CA ARG A 8 10.51 51.63 52.62
C ARG A 8 11.16 50.40 53.25
N LEU A 9 11.67 50.49 54.48
CA LEU A 9 12.28 49.34 55.19
C LEU A 9 11.25 48.38 55.80
N LEU A 10 10.06 48.88 56.17
CA LEU A 10 8.98 48.03 56.70
C LEU A 10 8.24 47.26 55.61
N LEU A 11 8.10 47.83 54.40
CA LEU A 11 7.54 47.12 53.24
C LEU A 11 8.50 46.09 52.66
N LEU A 12 9.81 46.33 52.67
CA LEU A 12 10.81 45.32 52.27
C LEU A 12 10.92 44.17 53.29
N ALA A 13 10.77 44.44 54.59
CA ALA A 13 10.75 43.40 55.61
C ALA A 13 9.48 42.53 55.54
N TYR A 14 8.32 43.09 55.17
CA TYR A 14 7.08 42.32 54.97
C TYR A 14 7.09 41.51 53.67
N LEU A 15 7.73 42.03 52.62
CA LEU A 15 7.97 41.29 51.37
C LEU A 15 9.02 40.18 51.52
N TRP A 16 10.00 40.32 52.43
CA TRP A 16 10.92 39.24 52.77
C TRP A 16 10.34 38.21 53.74
N ALA A 17 9.49 38.62 54.68
CA ALA A 17 8.80 37.69 55.59
C ALA A 17 7.70 36.87 54.88
N SER A 18 7.10 37.40 53.81
CA SER A 18 6.14 36.65 52.97
C SER A 18 6.83 35.72 51.95
N PHE A 19 8.16 35.76 51.83
CA PHE A 19 8.96 34.84 51.02
C PHE A 19 9.67 33.76 51.87
N ALA A 20 9.50 33.75 53.19
CA ALA A 20 10.24 32.88 54.12
C ALA A 20 9.38 31.81 54.84
N THR A 21 8.12 31.63 54.46
CA THR A 21 7.27 30.49 54.88
C THR A 21 6.27 30.22 53.75
N ALA A 22 6.26 29.13 52.98
CA ALA A 22 6.89 27.83 53.11
C ALA A 22 7.49 27.41 51.75
N CYS A 23 8.82 27.50 51.61
CA CYS A 23 9.53 26.62 50.71
C CYS A 23 9.73 25.31 51.48
N ASN A 24 8.68 24.47 51.53
CA ASN A 24 8.94 23.05 51.61
C ASN A 24 9.56 22.73 50.27
N ALA A 25 10.88 22.53 50.22
CA ALA A 25 11.44 21.71 49.17
C ALA A 25 10.69 20.39 49.26
N ALA A 26 9.67 20.20 48.42
CA ALA A 26 9.01 18.91 48.30
C ALA A 26 10.13 17.93 47.96
N THR A 27 10.43 17.03 48.89
CA THR A 27 11.41 15.97 48.67
C THR A 27 10.92 15.18 47.47
N LEU A 28 11.64 15.29 46.34
CA LEU A 28 11.30 14.55 45.13
C LEU A 28 11.26 13.06 45.45
N GLU A 29 10.24 12.36 44.95
CA GLU A 29 10.17 10.92 45.07
C GLU A 29 11.15 10.28 44.09
N SER A 30 12.18 9.60 44.59
CA SER A 30 13.15 8.90 43.74
C SER A 30 12.56 7.60 43.19
N VAL A 31 12.64 7.42 41.88
CA VAL A 31 12.22 6.20 41.17
C VAL A 31 13.23 5.83 40.09
N THR A 32 13.30 4.55 39.74
CA THR A 32 14.20 4.05 38.70
C THR A 32 13.42 3.54 37.49
N LEU A 33 13.87 3.95 36.29
CA LEU A 33 13.46 3.43 34.99
C LEU A 33 14.56 2.51 34.45
N GLN A 34 14.25 1.22 34.27
CA GLN A 34 15.14 0.24 33.65
C GLN A 34 14.92 0.19 32.13
N LEU A 35 15.96 0.50 31.36
CA LEU A 35 15.95 0.37 29.91
C LEU A 35 16.17 -1.07 29.47
N LYS A 36 15.59 -1.45 28.33
CA LYS A 36 15.85 -2.73 27.64
C LYS A 36 17.14 -2.74 26.81
N TRP A 37 17.78 -1.58 26.67
CA TRP A 37 19.01 -1.45 25.88
C TRP A 37 19.94 -0.35 26.41
N PHE A 38 21.06 -0.12 25.74
CA PHE A 38 22.03 0.93 26.09
C PHE A 38 21.57 2.33 25.69
N HIS A 39 22.29 3.37 26.13
CA HIS A 39 21.92 4.76 25.87
C HIS A 39 21.96 5.11 24.37
N GLN A 40 20.77 5.28 23.78
CA GLN A 40 20.54 5.55 22.35
C GLN A 40 19.31 6.44 22.15
N PHE A 41 19.07 6.91 20.91
CA PHE A 41 17.95 7.81 20.59
C PHE A 41 16.57 7.15 20.80
N GLN A 42 16.48 5.83 20.74
CA GLN A 42 15.28 5.05 21.07
C GLN A 42 14.69 5.39 22.46
N PHE A 43 15.47 5.97 23.38
CA PHE A 43 15.01 6.37 24.72
C PHE A 43 15.00 7.90 24.92
N ALA A 44 15.13 8.68 23.85
CA ALA A 44 15.31 10.13 23.89
C ALA A 44 14.21 10.86 24.67
N GLY A 45 12.96 10.40 24.63
CA GLY A 45 11.88 11.02 25.39
C GLY A 45 12.08 11.00 26.90
N TYR A 46 12.65 9.93 27.45
CA TYR A 46 12.93 9.83 28.88
C TYR A 46 14.09 10.72 29.30
N TYR A 47 15.12 10.84 28.45
CA TYR A 47 16.22 11.79 28.66
C TYR A 47 15.73 13.23 28.58
N ALA A 48 14.86 13.55 27.62
CA ALA A 48 14.24 14.86 27.49
C ALA A 48 13.39 15.19 28.73
N ALA A 49 12.60 14.25 29.23
CA ALA A 49 11.79 14.44 30.44
C ALA A 49 12.65 14.76 31.67
N LYS A 50 13.80 14.10 31.82
CA LYS A 50 14.76 14.39 32.91
C LYS A 50 15.46 15.73 32.70
N HIS A 51 16.06 15.94 31.53
CA HIS A 51 16.85 17.13 31.20
C HIS A 51 16.03 18.42 31.20
N LYS A 52 14.76 18.38 30.74
CA LYS A 52 13.85 19.53 30.76
C LYS A 52 13.15 19.72 32.10
N GLY A 53 13.38 18.84 33.07
CA GLY A 53 12.78 18.93 34.40
C GLY A 53 11.31 18.54 34.46
N TYR A 54 10.75 17.88 33.43
CA TYR A 54 9.34 17.46 33.43
C TYR A 54 9.04 16.45 34.53
N TYR A 55 10.01 15.58 34.89
CA TYR A 55 9.86 14.72 36.07
C TYR A 55 9.86 15.53 37.37
N ALA A 56 10.74 16.52 37.50
CA ALA A 56 10.83 17.36 38.69
C ALA A 56 9.58 18.25 38.87
N GLU A 57 8.99 18.75 37.78
CA GLU A 57 7.69 19.45 37.77
C GLU A 57 6.57 18.56 38.33
N GLU A 58 6.64 17.25 38.10
CA GLU A 58 5.71 16.24 38.61
C GLU A 58 6.16 15.64 39.96
N GLY A 59 7.17 16.23 40.62
CA GLY A 59 7.65 15.83 41.94
C GLY A 59 8.47 14.54 41.97
N LEU A 60 9.03 14.11 40.83
CA LEU A 60 9.79 12.87 40.68
C LEU A 60 11.28 13.14 40.41
N ASP A 61 12.14 12.33 41.00
CA ASP A 61 13.56 12.22 40.63
C ASP A 61 13.79 10.85 39.98
N VAL A 62 13.87 10.84 38.65
CA VAL A 62 13.95 9.59 37.88
C VAL A 62 15.39 9.26 37.56
N ASP A 63 15.88 8.14 38.09
CA ASP A 63 17.13 7.54 37.64
C ASP A 63 16.88 6.63 36.44
N ILE A 64 17.73 6.72 35.40
CA ILE A 64 17.55 5.95 34.16
C ILE A 64 18.73 5.00 34.03
N SER A 65 18.46 3.72 34.26
CA SER A 65 19.48 2.67 34.25
C SER A 65 19.52 1.96 32.88
N PRO A 66 20.70 1.81 32.24
CA PRO A 66 20.84 1.04 31.00
C PRO A 66 20.63 -0.47 31.22
N LEU A 67 20.53 -1.23 30.13
CA LEU A 67 20.38 -2.70 30.17
C LEU A 67 21.40 -3.37 31.11
N ASP A 68 20.91 -4.24 31.99
CA ASP A 68 21.73 -5.20 32.74
C ASP A 68 21.62 -6.58 32.08
N PRO A 69 22.68 -7.08 31.41
CA PRO A 69 22.62 -8.35 30.69
C PRO A 69 22.50 -9.59 31.60
N SER A 70 22.61 -9.44 32.92
CA SER A 70 22.50 -10.55 33.88
C SER A 70 21.06 -10.89 34.28
N LYS A 71 20.08 -10.03 33.95
CA LYS A 71 18.67 -10.17 34.34
C LYS A 71 17.73 -9.57 33.29
N THR A 72 16.47 -9.99 33.28
CA THR A 72 15.46 -9.41 32.38
C THR A 72 14.89 -8.12 32.98
N VAL A 73 14.42 -7.19 32.13
CA VAL A 73 13.79 -5.94 32.58
C VAL A 73 12.55 -6.23 33.45
N VAL A 74 11.74 -7.22 33.05
CA VAL A 74 10.57 -7.66 33.81
C VAL A 74 10.95 -8.12 35.23
N HIS A 75 12.06 -8.85 35.39
CA HIS A 75 12.54 -9.26 36.70
C HIS A 75 12.90 -8.06 37.58
N SER A 76 13.63 -7.07 37.04
CA SER A 76 14.01 -5.84 37.77
C SER A 76 12.79 -5.05 38.26
N VAL A 77 11.72 -5.01 37.46
CA VAL A 77 10.48 -4.29 37.80
C VAL A 77 9.66 -5.06 38.83
N VAL A 78 9.51 -6.38 38.67
CA VAL A 78 8.72 -7.22 39.59
C VAL A 78 9.41 -7.39 40.95
N SER A 79 10.76 -7.41 40.99
CA SER A 79 11.51 -7.49 42.25
C SER A 79 11.52 -6.17 43.03
N GLY A 80 11.14 -5.05 42.39
CA GLY A 80 11.16 -3.70 42.96
C GLY A 80 12.53 -3.00 42.90
N GLU A 81 13.52 -3.58 42.20
CA GLU A 81 14.80 -2.91 41.93
C GLU A 81 14.63 -1.68 41.03
N ALA A 82 13.66 -1.73 40.12
CA ALA A 82 13.19 -0.57 39.35
C ALA A 82 11.66 -0.45 39.46
N GLN A 83 11.14 0.79 39.48
CA GLN A 83 9.69 1.01 39.52
C GLN A 83 9.07 0.94 38.12
N TYR A 84 9.85 1.28 37.09
CA TYR A 84 9.39 1.32 35.70
C TYR A 84 10.36 0.58 34.80
N GLY A 85 9.84 0.00 33.72
CA GLY A 85 10.63 -0.70 32.71
C GLY A 85 10.19 -0.36 31.30
N ILE A 86 11.11 -0.51 30.36
CA ILE A 86 10.80 -0.54 28.92
C ILE A 86 10.91 -1.98 28.44
N GLY A 87 9.89 -2.49 27.77
CA GLY A 87 9.93 -3.79 27.11
C GLY A 87 9.32 -3.69 25.72
N ASP A 88 9.55 -4.67 24.86
CA ASP A 88 8.76 -4.84 23.64
C ASP A 88 7.46 -5.59 23.91
N SER A 89 6.73 -5.90 22.84
CA SER A 89 5.53 -6.73 22.86
C SER A 89 5.64 -8.08 23.60
N GLY A 90 6.84 -8.61 23.81
CA GLY A 90 7.13 -9.82 24.58
C GLY A 90 6.61 -9.78 26.01
N ILE A 91 6.47 -8.60 26.62
CA ILE A 91 5.91 -8.48 27.97
C ILE A 91 4.45 -8.96 28.05
N VAL A 92 3.72 -9.00 26.93
CA VAL A 92 2.37 -9.59 26.86
C VAL A 92 2.44 -11.10 27.11
N ALA A 93 3.46 -11.77 26.56
CA ALA A 93 3.70 -13.19 26.80
C ALA A 93 4.12 -13.45 28.25
N ASP A 94 4.91 -12.56 28.86
CA ASP A 94 5.28 -12.68 30.28
C ASP A 94 4.09 -12.49 31.22
N PHE A 95 3.23 -11.51 30.94
CA PHE A 95 1.97 -11.33 31.67
C PHE A 95 1.08 -12.56 31.55
N ALA A 96 0.95 -13.14 30.34
CA ALA A 96 0.22 -14.38 30.14
C ALA A 96 0.79 -15.57 30.95
N LYS A 97 2.11 -15.62 31.13
CA LYS A 97 2.79 -16.61 31.98
C LYS A 97 2.68 -16.33 33.48
N GLY A 98 2.03 -15.22 33.88
CA GLY A 98 1.74 -14.87 35.26
C GLY A 98 2.63 -13.79 35.87
N ALA A 99 3.42 -13.06 35.08
CA ALA A 99 4.16 -11.92 35.59
C ALA A 99 3.18 -10.79 36.02
N PRO A 100 3.29 -10.26 37.26
CA PRO A 100 2.37 -9.25 37.77
C PRO A 100 2.76 -7.85 37.29
N ILE A 101 2.54 -7.59 36.00
CA ILE A 101 2.94 -6.34 35.33
C ILE A 101 1.78 -5.67 34.59
N VAL A 102 1.90 -4.37 34.38
CA VAL A 102 0.91 -3.52 33.69
C VAL A 102 1.62 -2.64 32.65
N ALA A 103 1.18 -2.69 31.40
CA ALA A 103 1.61 -1.80 30.33
C ALA A 103 1.01 -0.40 30.50
N LEU A 104 1.87 0.61 30.52
CA LEU A 104 1.52 2.00 30.79
C LEU A 104 1.31 2.83 29.51
N ALA A 105 2.18 2.65 28.51
CA ALA A 105 2.16 3.43 27.28
C ALA A 105 2.90 2.69 26.15
N ALA A 106 2.42 2.79 24.90
CA ALA A 106 3.19 2.39 23.72
C ALA A 106 3.84 3.61 23.07
N ILE A 107 5.17 3.65 23.10
CA ILE A 107 5.95 4.69 22.43
C ILE A 107 6.16 4.32 20.97
N PHE A 108 6.63 3.10 20.69
CA PHE A 108 6.82 2.64 19.31
C PHE A 108 5.60 1.84 18.88
N GLN A 109 4.88 2.38 17.90
CA GLN A 109 3.73 1.75 17.28
C GLN A 109 4.13 0.59 16.37
N HIS A 110 5.39 0.52 15.94
CA HIS A 110 5.91 -0.57 15.14
C HIS A 110 7.20 -1.12 15.74
N ASP A 111 7.34 -2.44 15.74
CA ASP A 111 8.53 -3.11 16.21
C ASP A 111 9.67 -2.96 15.18
N PRO A 112 10.83 -2.38 15.54
CA PRO A 112 11.98 -2.28 14.66
C PRO A 112 12.74 -3.61 14.46
N LEU A 113 12.36 -4.68 15.16
CA LEU A 113 13.08 -5.95 15.17
C LEU A 113 12.90 -6.73 13.85
N VAL A 114 14.03 -7.14 13.27
CA VAL A 114 14.12 -7.83 11.98
C VAL A 114 15.19 -8.92 12.01
N PHE A 115 15.11 -9.86 11.06
CA PHE A 115 16.27 -10.67 10.71
C PHE A 115 17.08 -10.01 9.59
N ILE A 116 18.40 -10.11 9.65
CA ILE A 116 19.31 -9.69 8.59
C ILE A 116 20.21 -10.83 8.14
N SER A 117 20.55 -10.83 6.85
CA SER A 117 21.51 -11.76 6.25
C SER A 117 22.40 -11.00 5.25
N LEU A 118 23.55 -11.55 4.86
CA LEU A 118 24.34 -10.96 3.77
C LEU A 118 23.60 -11.13 2.43
N GLN A 119 23.62 -10.12 1.55
CA GLN A 119 23.03 -10.25 0.20
C GLN A 119 23.63 -11.43 -0.59
N SER A 120 24.93 -11.67 -0.41
CA SER A 120 25.65 -12.79 -1.03
C SER A 120 25.19 -14.17 -0.55
N SER A 121 24.44 -14.27 0.56
CA SER A 121 23.98 -15.54 1.11
C SER A 121 22.78 -16.12 0.35
N GLY A 122 22.05 -15.29 -0.41
CA GLY A 122 20.80 -15.67 -1.08
C GLY A 122 19.60 -15.85 -0.15
N ILE A 123 19.74 -15.57 1.16
CA ILE A 123 18.66 -15.67 2.15
C ILE A 123 17.89 -14.35 2.15
N ILE A 124 16.72 -14.33 1.51
CA ILE A 124 15.90 -13.11 1.35
C ILE A 124 14.55 -13.18 2.08
N SER A 125 14.19 -14.36 2.58
CA SER A 125 12.94 -14.62 3.30
C SER A 125 13.21 -15.61 4.45
N PRO A 126 12.26 -15.82 5.38
CA PRO A 126 12.43 -16.82 6.43
C PRO A 126 12.50 -18.23 5.85
N TYR A 127 11.92 -18.52 4.69
CA TYR A 127 11.87 -19.88 4.14
C TYR A 127 13.25 -20.43 3.72
N GLU A 128 14.23 -19.59 3.38
CA GLU A 128 15.60 -20.01 3.08
C GLU A 128 16.47 -20.23 4.34
N MET A 129 15.94 -19.96 5.54
CA MET A 129 16.67 -20.09 6.80
C MET A 129 16.79 -21.55 7.28
N ALA A 130 16.10 -22.49 6.63
CA ALA A 130 16.18 -23.91 6.95
C ALA A 130 17.64 -24.42 6.85
N GLY A 131 18.11 -25.04 7.94
CA GLY A 131 19.46 -25.59 8.08
C GLY A 131 20.56 -24.54 8.28
N LYS A 132 20.24 -23.25 8.39
CA LYS A 132 21.20 -22.16 8.56
C LYS A 132 21.50 -21.86 10.02
N ARG A 133 22.61 -21.16 10.28
CA ARG A 133 23.01 -20.68 11.61
C ARG A 133 22.33 -19.35 11.91
N LEU A 134 21.35 -19.39 12.80
CA LEU A 134 20.54 -18.25 13.20
C LEU A 134 20.98 -17.77 14.58
N MET A 135 21.39 -16.51 14.67
CA MET A 135 21.79 -15.86 15.92
C MET A 135 20.74 -14.87 16.38
N PHE A 136 20.06 -15.19 17.48
CA PHE A 136 18.97 -14.38 18.04
C PHE A 136 18.73 -14.82 19.49
N ASP A 137 17.94 -14.09 20.26
CA ASP A 137 17.56 -14.53 21.61
C ASP A 137 16.33 -15.44 21.57
N ALA A 138 16.57 -16.75 21.55
CA ALA A 138 15.48 -17.73 21.55
C ALA A 138 14.82 -17.93 22.92
N LYS A 139 15.42 -17.43 24.02
CA LYS A 139 14.95 -17.66 25.39
C LYS A 139 14.28 -16.45 26.02
N GLY A 140 14.65 -15.25 25.59
CA GLY A 140 14.04 -14.00 26.03
C GLY A 140 12.58 -13.84 25.57
N SER A 141 11.86 -13.00 26.30
CA SER A 141 10.60 -12.39 25.90
C SER A 141 10.77 -11.46 24.70
N ASP A 142 11.95 -10.84 24.61
CA ASP A 142 12.16 -9.59 23.87
C ASP A 142 12.23 -9.74 22.34
N GLU A 143 12.40 -10.96 21.83
CA GLU A 143 12.42 -11.25 20.39
C GLU A 143 11.21 -12.09 19.93
N GLY A 144 10.09 -11.93 20.63
CA GLY A 144 8.81 -12.59 20.31
C GLY A 144 8.35 -12.48 18.84
N PRO A 145 8.43 -11.32 18.16
CA PRO A 145 8.05 -11.20 16.75
C PRO A 145 8.87 -12.10 15.81
N LEU A 146 10.17 -12.22 16.04
CA LEU A 146 11.06 -13.07 15.22
C LEU A 146 10.74 -14.55 15.40
N ARG A 147 10.40 -14.96 16.63
CA ARG A 147 9.95 -16.33 16.91
C ARG A 147 8.63 -16.64 16.22
N ALA A 148 7.66 -15.73 16.31
CA ALA A 148 6.40 -15.86 15.61
C ALA A 148 6.60 -15.98 14.09
N LEU A 149 7.55 -15.21 13.53
CA LEU A 149 7.92 -15.30 12.12
C LEU A 149 8.51 -16.66 11.73
N LEU A 150 9.42 -17.21 12.55
CA LEU A 150 9.98 -18.55 12.29
C LEU A 150 8.90 -19.62 12.34
N GLU A 151 7.97 -19.55 13.31
CA GLU A 151 6.86 -20.49 13.39
C GLU A 151 5.87 -20.36 12.23
N ASP A 152 5.59 -19.14 11.77
CA ASP A 152 4.74 -18.91 10.59
C ASP A 152 5.39 -19.46 9.31
N ALA A 153 6.72 -19.40 9.22
CA ALA A 153 7.50 -20.04 8.18
C ALA A 153 7.65 -21.57 8.35
N GLY A 154 7.09 -22.16 9.41
CA GLY A 154 7.19 -23.59 9.71
C GLY A 154 8.59 -24.05 10.13
N LEU A 155 9.42 -23.14 10.62
CA LEU A 155 10.79 -23.37 11.11
C LEU A 155 10.80 -23.56 12.62
N THR A 156 10.65 -24.81 13.06
CA THR A 156 10.87 -25.20 14.45
C THR A 156 12.35 -25.22 14.81
N SER A 157 12.68 -25.23 16.10
CA SER A 157 14.07 -25.23 16.60
C SER A 157 14.95 -26.39 16.09
N GLU A 158 14.35 -27.43 15.52
CA GLU A 158 15.05 -28.58 14.92
C GLU A 158 15.46 -28.33 13.45
N LYS A 159 14.85 -27.33 12.80
CA LYS A 159 15.04 -27.04 11.36
C LYS A 159 16.11 -25.99 11.09
N TYR A 160 16.72 -25.37 12.10
CA TYR A 160 17.82 -24.44 11.97
C TYR A 160 18.86 -24.67 13.07
N GLN A 161 20.08 -24.15 12.89
CA GLN A 161 21.13 -24.22 13.89
C GLN A 161 21.08 -22.95 14.75
N TYR A 162 20.59 -23.08 15.98
CA TYR A 162 20.55 -21.97 16.93
C TYR A 162 21.97 -21.56 17.38
N VAL A 163 22.25 -20.27 17.33
CA VAL A 163 23.45 -19.64 17.89
C VAL A 163 23.01 -18.62 18.94
N GLN A 164 23.56 -18.70 20.15
CA GLN A 164 23.27 -17.73 21.19
C GLN A 164 23.76 -16.33 20.76
N HIS A 165 22.92 -15.32 20.95
CA HIS A 165 23.26 -13.95 20.59
C HIS A 165 24.50 -13.44 21.35
N THR A 166 25.54 -13.05 20.63
CA THR A 166 26.81 -12.54 21.17
C THR A 166 26.82 -11.02 21.28
N TYR A 167 25.88 -10.35 20.61
CA TYR A 167 25.82 -8.90 20.42
C TYR A 167 26.99 -8.31 19.61
N ASP A 168 27.84 -9.16 19.02
CA ASP A 168 28.92 -8.75 18.14
C ASP A 168 28.39 -8.55 16.70
N LYS A 169 28.36 -7.28 16.25
CA LYS A 169 27.88 -6.91 14.91
C LYS A 169 28.72 -7.53 13.79
N ASP A 170 29.95 -7.96 14.06
CA ASP A 170 30.85 -8.57 13.08
C ASP A 170 30.60 -10.09 12.89
N ASP A 171 29.76 -10.74 13.70
CA ASP A 171 29.46 -12.18 13.55
C ASP A 171 28.84 -12.51 12.18
N LEU A 172 27.93 -11.66 11.70
CA LEU A 172 27.34 -11.82 10.37
C LEU A 172 28.35 -11.50 9.27
N ALA A 173 29.12 -10.41 9.42
CA ALA A 173 30.11 -9.98 8.43
C ALA A 173 31.23 -11.00 8.22
N SER A 174 31.63 -11.68 9.30
CA SER A 174 32.68 -12.72 9.28
C SER A 174 32.18 -14.10 8.86
N GLY A 175 30.87 -14.27 8.64
CA GLY A 175 30.26 -15.56 8.29
C GLY A 175 30.26 -16.57 9.44
N ARG A 176 30.40 -16.11 10.70
CA ARG A 176 30.23 -16.95 11.90
C ARG A 176 28.77 -17.40 12.05
N VAL A 177 27.84 -16.59 11.56
CA VAL A 177 26.40 -16.86 11.49
C VAL A 177 25.89 -16.53 10.08
N ASP A 178 24.77 -17.14 9.68
CA ASP A 178 24.18 -16.92 8.35
C ASP A 178 23.08 -15.85 8.39
N VAL A 179 22.37 -15.77 9.53
CA VAL A 179 21.30 -14.82 9.81
C VAL A 179 21.41 -14.37 11.26
N THR A 180 21.18 -13.09 11.55
CA THR A 180 21.11 -12.58 12.94
C THR A 180 19.91 -11.66 13.14
N SER A 181 19.39 -11.58 14.37
CA SER A 181 18.46 -10.52 14.76
C SER A 181 19.14 -9.15 14.71
N ALA A 182 18.35 -8.12 14.38
CA ALA A 182 18.80 -6.75 14.24
C ALA A 182 17.65 -5.76 14.41
N TYR A 183 17.98 -4.51 14.67
CA TYR A 183 17.06 -3.38 14.75
C TYR A 183 17.20 -2.52 13.49
N LEU A 184 16.08 -2.21 12.84
CA LEU A 184 16.02 -1.31 11.68
C LEU A 184 16.65 0.07 11.95
N THR A 185 16.62 0.49 13.21
CA THR A 185 17.13 1.77 13.69
C THR A 185 18.66 1.80 13.89
N ASP A 186 19.36 0.66 13.86
CA ASP A 186 20.81 0.57 14.14
C ASP A 186 21.58 -0.19 13.04
N GLN A 187 21.48 -1.51 12.98
CA GLN A 187 22.38 -2.36 12.19
C GLN A 187 22.42 -2.01 10.69
N PRO A 188 21.30 -1.64 10.01
CA PRO A 188 21.36 -1.23 8.62
C PRO A 188 22.26 -0.03 8.34
N PHE A 189 22.50 0.85 9.33
CA PHE A 189 23.49 1.93 9.18
C PHE A 189 24.91 1.40 9.35
N TYR A 190 25.15 0.58 10.38
CA TYR A 190 26.44 -0.05 10.65
C TYR A 190 27.03 -0.79 9.43
N PHE A 191 26.22 -1.60 8.74
CA PHE A 191 26.65 -2.36 7.55
C PHE A 191 26.83 -1.45 6.33
N ARG A 192 25.99 -0.42 6.18
CA ARG A 192 26.07 0.55 5.09
C ARG A 192 27.35 1.38 5.13
N GLU A 193 27.76 1.84 6.31
CA GLU A 193 29.03 2.57 6.48
C GLU A 193 30.25 1.72 6.08
N ARG A 194 30.15 0.40 6.21
CA ARG A 194 31.19 -0.56 5.82
C ARG A 194 31.07 -1.05 4.38
N GLY A 195 30.06 -0.58 3.64
CA GLY A 195 29.80 -1.03 2.27
C GLY A 195 29.42 -2.51 2.17
N ILE A 196 28.90 -3.09 3.25
CA ILE A 196 28.48 -4.50 3.30
C ILE A 196 26.98 -4.57 2.99
N PRO A 197 26.58 -5.16 1.86
CA PRO A 197 25.17 -5.26 1.50
C PRO A 197 24.46 -6.37 2.28
N ILE A 198 23.29 -6.05 2.84
CA ILE A 198 22.46 -6.97 3.64
C ILE A 198 21.04 -7.10 3.07
N ASN A 199 20.40 -8.23 3.30
CA ASN A 199 18.95 -8.42 3.16
C ASN A 199 18.28 -8.15 4.51
N ILE A 200 17.08 -7.58 4.48
CA ILE A 200 16.26 -7.33 5.66
C ILE A 200 14.98 -8.15 5.54
N ILE A 201 14.71 -8.96 6.56
CA ILE A 201 13.57 -9.88 6.62
C ILE A 201 12.70 -9.39 7.78
N ASN A 202 11.70 -8.57 7.44
CA ASN A 202 10.85 -7.87 8.40
C ASN A 202 9.56 -8.66 8.69
N PRO A 203 9.27 -9.04 9.95
CA PRO A 203 8.02 -9.69 10.36
C PRO A 203 6.74 -8.96 9.89
N GLN A 204 6.76 -7.63 9.80
CA GLN A 204 5.61 -6.85 9.35
C GLN A 204 5.17 -7.21 7.93
N ASN A 205 6.11 -7.57 7.06
CA ASN A 205 5.80 -8.01 5.69
C ASN A 205 5.04 -9.34 5.65
N TYR A 206 4.95 -10.04 6.79
CA TYR A 206 4.24 -11.31 6.98
C TYR A 206 3.01 -11.14 7.90
N GLY A 207 2.54 -9.90 8.12
CA GLY A 207 1.34 -9.63 8.93
C GLY A 207 1.56 -9.67 10.45
N LEU A 208 2.83 -9.72 10.89
CA LEU A 208 3.23 -9.68 12.29
C LEU A 208 3.69 -8.26 12.65
N ASP A 209 2.74 -7.38 12.95
CA ASP A 209 3.00 -5.98 13.31
C ASP A 209 2.80 -5.72 14.80
N PHE A 210 3.89 -5.77 15.57
CA PHE A 210 3.88 -5.72 17.04
C PHE A 210 4.30 -4.32 17.56
N TYR A 211 4.07 -4.06 18.85
CA TYR A 211 4.60 -2.87 19.52
C TYR A 211 6.10 -3.03 19.80
N GLY A 212 6.89 -2.00 19.48
CA GLY A 212 8.33 -2.03 19.69
C GLY A 212 8.74 -1.68 21.12
N ASP A 213 8.19 -0.61 21.69
CA ASP A 213 8.59 -0.05 22.98
C ASP A 213 7.34 0.28 23.81
N LEU A 214 7.11 -0.56 24.81
CA LEU A 214 6.08 -0.45 25.82
C LEU A 214 6.73 -0.03 27.14
N THR A 215 6.29 1.11 27.68
CA THR A 215 6.54 1.46 29.07
C THR A 215 5.65 0.60 29.95
N PHE A 216 6.18 -0.02 31.00
CA PHE A 216 5.40 -0.85 31.93
C PHE A 216 5.86 -0.68 33.39
N THR A 217 5.04 -1.16 34.32
CA THR A 217 5.34 -1.22 35.76
C THR A 217 4.79 -2.52 36.38
N SER A 218 5.00 -2.76 37.66
CA SER A 218 4.40 -3.89 38.39
C SER A 218 2.96 -3.58 38.82
N GLU A 219 2.10 -4.60 38.93
CA GLU A 219 0.76 -4.43 39.52
C GLU A 219 0.86 -3.80 40.93
N ARG A 220 1.88 -4.18 41.70
CA ARG A 220 2.16 -3.64 43.03
C ARG A 220 2.43 -2.14 43.03
N GLU A 221 3.27 -1.63 42.14
CA GLU A 221 3.56 -0.20 42.04
C GLU A 221 2.31 0.60 41.64
N LEU A 222 1.49 0.05 40.73
CA LEU A 222 0.22 0.67 40.35
C LEU A 222 -0.81 0.69 41.50
N GLU A 223 -0.87 -0.37 42.31
CA GLU A 223 -1.78 -0.47 43.45
C GLU A 223 -1.34 0.41 44.64
N GLU A 224 -0.05 0.40 44.97
CA GLU A 224 0.50 1.15 46.11
C GLU A 224 0.66 2.65 45.79
N HIS A 225 0.96 3.00 44.53
CA HIS A 225 1.31 4.37 44.11
C HIS A 225 0.69 4.81 42.76
N PRO A 226 -0.65 4.73 42.58
CA PRO A 226 -1.30 5.01 41.29
C PRO A 226 -1.04 6.45 40.79
N ASP A 227 -1.01 7.43 41.70
CA ASP A 227 -0.72 8.82 41.34
C ASP A 227 0.71 9.01 40.84
N ARG A 228 1.68 8.26 41.40
CA ARG A 228 3.08 8.32 40.97
C ARG A 228 3.24 7.76 39.55
N VAL A 229 2.57 6.64 39.27
CA VAL A 229 2.53 6.06 37.92
C VAL A 229 1.94 7.05 36.90
N ALA A 230 0.81 7.69 37.23
CA ALA A 230 0.19 8.66 36.34
C ALA A 230 1.08 9.89 36.07
N ARG A 231 1.77 10.40 37.11
CA ARG A 231 2.75 11.49 37.01
C ARG A 231 3.95 11.10 36.15
N PHE A 232 4.50 9.90 36.35
CA PHE A 232 5.62 9.36 35.58
C PHE A 232 5.27 9.26 34.08
N VAL A 233 4.12 8.68 33.75
CA VAL A 233 3.66 8.54 32.35
C VAL A 233 3.49 9.90 31.70
N ARG A 234 2.80 10.85 32.37
CA ARG A 234 2.58 12.19 31.83
C ARG A 234 3.89 12.94 31.55
N ALA A 235 4.84 12.91 32.48
CA ALA A 235 6.16 13.50 32.27
C ALA A 235 6.93 12.84 31.13
N SER A 236 6.87 11.50 31.03
CA SER A 236 7.52 10.73 29.97
C SER A 236 6.98 11.08 28.58
N LEU A 237 5.65 11.17 28.43
CA LEU A 237 5.01 11.53 27.17
C LEU A 237 5.31 12.98 26.76
N LYS A 238 5.36 13.91 27.72
CA LYS A 238 5.81 15.29 27.48
C LYS A 238 7.27 15.34 27.01
N GLY A 239 8.13 14.50 27.59
CA GLY A 239 9.51 14.33 27.15
C GLY A 239 9.62 13.77 25.73
N TRP A 240 8.82 12.76 25.39
CA TRP A 240 8.77 12.19 24.04
C TRP A 240 8.31 13.19 22.99
N GLN A 241 7.28 13.99 23.29
CA GLN A 241 6.86 15.08 22.41
C GLN A 241 8.03 16.05 22.16
N TYR A 242 8.72 16.46 23.21
CA TYR A 242 9.89 17.34 23.09
C TYR A 242 11.01 16.71 22.26
N ALA A 243 11.34 15.44 22.50
CA ALA A 243 12.40 14.74 21.78
C ALA A 243 12.13 14.66 20.26
N LEU A 244 10.86 14.50 19.86
CA LEU A 244 10.46 14.46 18.45
C LEU A 244 10.48 15.83 17.78
N ASP A 245 10.21 16.90 18.54
CA ASP A 245 10.24 18.28 18.06
C ASP A 245 11.69 18.83 18.01
N HIS A 246 12.59 18.31 18.85
CA HIS A 246 13.96 18.78 19.03
C HIS A 246 15.03 17.66 18.89
N PRO A 247 15.03 16.86 17.82
CA PRO A 247 15.87 15.66 17.73
C PRO A 247 17.38 15.96 17.79
N GLU A 248 17.84 17.04 17.15
CA GLU A 248 19.27 17.38 17.13
C GLU A 248 19.80 17.76 18.52
N GLU A 249 19.00 18.45 19.35
CA GLU A 249 19.38 18.76 20.73
C GLU A 249 19.55 17.47 21.54
N LEU A 250 18.61 16.52 21.39
CA LEU A 250 18.64 15.27 22.11
C LEU A 250 19.78 14.36 21.66
N ILE A 251 20.14 14.38 20.37
CA ILE A 251 21.31 13.65 19.86
C ILE A 251 22.59 14.15 20.54
N GLN A 252 22.77 15.47 20.66
CA GLN A 252 23.93 16.03 21.34
C GLN A 252 23.91 15.72 22.85
N LEU A 253 22.74 15.75 23.47
CA LEU A 253 22.56 15.39 24.88
C LEU A 253 22.97 13.93 25.13
N ILE A 254 22.46 12.99 24.32
CA ILE A 254 22.77 11.57 24.41
C ILE A 254 24.27 11.32 24.20
N LYS A 255 24.90 12.06 23.27
CA LYS A 255 26.34 11.93 23.00
C LYS A 255 27.20 12.44 24.16
N SER A 256 26.82 13.57 24.75
CA SER A 256 27.66 14.29 25.74
C SER A 256 27.41 13.88 27.19
N GLU A 257 26.14 13.72 27.59
CA GLU A 257 25.74 13.45 28.98
C GLU A 257 25.60 11.95 29.25
N TYR A 258 25.05 11.20 28.29
CA TYR A 258 24.85 9.74 28.41
C TYR A 258 25.93 8.91 27.71
N GLN A 259 26.96 9.57 27.15
CA GLN A 259 28.18 8.96 26.60
C GLN A 259 27.95 7.84 25.56
N SER A 260 26.94 7.97 24.70
CA SER A 260 26.65 6.95 23.69
C SER A 260 27.86 6.67 22.78
N GLU A 261 28.15 5.39 22.53
CA GLU A 261 29.24 4.94 21.67
C GLU A 261 29.00 5.25 20.18
N LEU A 262 27.73 5.44 19.79
CA LEU A 262 27.34 5.73 18.41
C LEU A 262 27.86 7.10 17.93
N SER A 263 28.14 7.22 16.64
CA SER A 263 28.48 8.51 16.02
C SER A 263 27.25 9.41 15.97
N VAL A 264 27.46 10.72 15.84
CA VAL A 264 26.35 11.69 15.69
C VAL A 264 25.50 11.37 14.46
N ASP A 265 26.12 10.97 13.35
CA ASP A 265 25.40 10.62 12.13
C ASP A 265 24.60 9.32 12.28
N HIS A 266 25.11 8.35 13.05
CA HIS A 266 24.35 7.16 13.41
C HIS A 266 23.13 7.52 14.26
N LEU A 267 23.30 8.35 15.31
CA LEU A 267 22.19 8.81 16.14
C LEU A 267 21.13 9.61 15.35
N ARG A 268 21.54 10.37 14.32
CA ARG A 268 20.60 11.03 13.39
C ARG A 268 19.82 10.01 12.55
N PHE A 269 20.48 8.97 12.06
CA PHE A 269 19.81 7.89 11.35
C PHE A 269 18.79 7.19 12.26
N GLU A 270 19.21 6.86 13.49
CA GLU A 270 18.36 6.24 14.50
C GLU A 270 17.14 7.11 14.80
N ALA A 271 17.31 8.42 14.99
CA ALA A 271 16.21 9.36 15.22
C ALA A 271 15.20 9.41 14.07
N ALA A 272 15.69 9.36 12.83
CA ALA A 272 14.84 9.35 11.64
C ALA A 272 14.02 8.05 11.53
N GLU A 273 14.63 6.89 11.79
CA GLU A 273 13.92 5.60 11.77
C GLU A 273 12.98 5.46 12.97
N ALA A 274 13.39 5.87 14.18
CA ALA A 274 12.56 5.86 15.38
C ALA A 274 11.27 6.68 15.19
N ARG A 275 11.36 7.86 14.56
CA ARG A 275 10.16 8.68 14.25
C ARG A 275 9.15 7.93 13.37
N LYS A 276 9.60 7.09 12.43
CA LYS A 276 8.71 6.26 11.60
C LYS A 276 8.03 5.17 12.44
N MET A 277 8.76 4.56 13.37
CA MET A 277 8.22 3.52 14.24
C MET A 277 7.24 4.07 15.29
N ILE A 278 7.41 5.32 15.73
CA ILE A 278 6.51 6.01 16.66
C ILE A 278 5.23 6.49 15.96
N ALA A 279 5.31 6.85 14.68
CA ALA A 279 4.18 7.31 13.85
C ALA A 279 3.33 8.46 14.47
N PRO A 280 3.96 9.56 14.95
CA PRO A 280 3.29 10.60 15.74
C PRO A 280 2.24 11.42 14.97
N GLU A 281 2.21 11.33 13.63
CA GLU A 281 1.28 12.06 12.77
C GLU A 281 -0.10 11.40 12.67
N GLY A 282 -0.21 10.11 13.02
CA GLY A 282 -1.44 9.32 12.90
C GLY A 282 -1.92 8.68 14.21
N VAL A 283 -1.06 8.54 15.22
CA VAL A 283 -1.38 7.89 16.49
C VAL A 283 -0.93 8.77 17.66
N PRO A 284 -1.79 9.06 18.65
CA PRO A 284 -1.38 9.79 19.85
C PRO A 284 -0.24 9.08 20.60
N LEU A 285 0.75 9.84 21.07
CA LEU A 285 1.88 9.29 21.84
C LEU A 285 1.38 8.55 23.09
N GLY A 286 1.87 7.33 23.27
CA GLY A 286 1.50 6.47 24.41
C GLY A 286 0.23 5.65 24.22
N PHE A 287 -0.49 5.80 23.10
CA PHE A 287 -1.74 5.10 22.86
C PHE A 287 -1.55 3.58 22.76
N LEU A 288 -2.31 2.84 23.57
CA LEU A 288 -2.38 1.37 23.59
C LEU A 288 -3.74 0.93 23.05
N ASP A 289 -3.72 0.22 21.92
CA ASP A 289 -4.93 -0.32 21.31
C ASP A 289 -5.24 -1.71 21.88
N ALA A 290 -6.41 -1.83 22.54
CA ALA A 290 -6.86 -3.09 23.13
C ALA A 290 -7.13 -4.17 22.06
N GLY A 291 -7.60 -3.77 20.87
CA GLY A 291 -7.85 -4.68 19.75
C GLY A 291 -6.54 -5.33 19.26
N ARG A 292 -5.50 -4.53 19.12
CA ARG A 292 -4.17 -4.97 18.71
C ARG A 292 -3.50 -5.83 19.78
N LEU A 293 -3.61 -5.46 21.06
CA LEU A 293 -3.11 -6.30 22.16
C LEU A 293 -3.82 -7.66 22.21
N ARG A 294 -5.13 -7.70 21.94
CA ARG A 294 -5.88 -8.97 21.82
C ARG A 294 -5.35 -9.81 20.66
N ARG A 295 -5.13 -9.20 19.49
CA ARG A 295 -4.56 -9.88 18.33
C ARG A 295 -3.17 -10.43 18.64
N LEU A 296 -2.34 -9.65 19.32
CA LEU A 296 -0.99 -10.01 19.70
C LEU A 296 -0.98 -11.19 20.70
N ALA A 297 -1.85 -11.14 21.71
CA ALA A 297 -2.04 -12.26 22.65
C ALA A 297 -2.54 -13.53 21.95
N ALA A 298 -3.45 -13.40 20.97
CA ALA A 298 -3.91 -14.52 20.16
C ALA A 298 -2.78 -15.13 19.34
N ILE A 299 -1.95 -14.31 18.70
CA ILE A 299 -0.78 -14.78 17.94
C ILE A 299 0.19 -15.54 18.85
N TYR A 300 0.50 -15.04 20.05
CA TYR A 300 1.34 -15.80 20.98
C TYR A 300 0.70 -17.12 21.45
N ALA A 301 -0.62 -17.17 21.59
CA ALA A 301 -1.33 -18.38 21.99
C ALA A 301 -1.39 -19.44 20.88
N GLU A 302 -1.75 -19.05 19.66
CA GLU A 302 -1.80 -19.92 18.47
C GLU A 302 -0.42 -20.54 18.17
N ARG A 303 0.64 -19.82 18.48
CA ARG A 303 2.04 -20.20 18.31
C ARG A 303 2.65 -20.87 19.55
N HIS A 304 1.84 -21.22 20.56
CA HIS A 304 2.31 -21.92 21.76
C HIS A 304 3.45 -21.19 22.52
N LEU A 305 3.58 -19.87 22.31
CA LEU A 305 4.59 -19.01 22.93
C LEU A 305 4.14 -18.53 24.32
N ALA A 306 2.81 -18.45 24.54
CA ALA A 306 2.17 -18.08 25.80
C ALA A 306 0.77 -18.73 25.91
N PRO A 307 0.19 -18.87 27.11
CA PRO A 307 -1.20 -19.31 27.25
C PRO A 307 -2.19 -18.23 26.75
N PRO A 308 -3.41 -18.61 26.31
CA PRO A 308 -4.42 -17.65 25.87
C PRO A 308 -4.87 -16.74 27.01
N LEU A 309 -5.07 -15.46 26.70
CA LEU A 309 -5.57 -14.45 27.64
C LEU A 309 -7.05 -14.15 27.38
N SER A 310 -7.84 -14.03 28.45
CA SER A 310 -9.21 -13.50 28.37
C SER A 310 -9.22 -11.97 28.26
N ASP A 311 -10.31 -11.39 27.74
CA ASP A 311 -10.49 -9.93 27.69
C ASP A 311 -10.37 -9.27 29.07
N ARG A 312 -10.82 -9.94 30.13
CA ARG A 312 -10.68 -9.45 31.50
C ARG A 312 -9.22 -9.37 31.94
N GLN A 313 -8.38 -10.32 31.53
CA GLN A 313 -6.95 -10.31 31.84
C GLN A 313 -6.22 -9.25 31.01
N LEU A 314 -6.54 -9.11 29.72
CA LEU A 314 -5.98 -8.06 28.87
C LEU A 314 -6.33 -6.65 29.36
N ASN A 315 -7.57 -6.44 29.82
CA ASN A 315 -7.98 -5.17 30.40
C ASN A 315 -7.28 -4.84 31.74
N ARG A 316 -6.78 -5.86 32.47
CA ARG A 316 -5.95 -5.66 33.66
C ARG A 316 -4.50 -5.35 33.30
N PHE A 317 -4.01 -5.91 32.19
CA PHE A 317 -2.66 -5.71 31.70
C PHE A 317 -2.40 -4.30 31.20
N VAL A 318 -3.41 -3.63 30.62
CA VAL A 318 -3.27 -2.24 30.18
C VAL A 318 -3.59 -1.31 31.34
N LEU A 319 -2.77 -0.27 31.53
CA LEU A 319 -3.11 0.90 32.33
C LEU A 319 -4.36 1.50 31.72
N SER A 320 -5.50 1.03 32.19
CA SER A 320 -6.77 1.62 31.89
C SER A 320 -6.66 3.02 32.47
N SER A 321 -6.52 4.02 31.60
CA SER A 321 -7.05 5.35 31.89
C SER A 321 -8.55 5.16 32.01
N ARG A 322 -9.01 4.59 33.12
CA ARG A 322 -10.25 5.02 33.70
C ARG A 322 -9.84 6.32 34.35
N PRO A 323 -10.24 7.50 33.85
CA PRO A 323 -10.57 8.54 34.80
C PRO A 323 -11.45 7.84 35.83
N SER A 324 -10.94 7.61 37.03
CA SER A 324 -11.81 7.21 38.13
C SER A 324 -12.90 8.26 38.12
N LEU A 325 -14.15 7.81 37.93
CA LEU A 325 -15.28 8.72 37.84
C LEU A 325 -15.38 9.44 39.18
N THR A 326 -14.71 10.59 39.26
CA THR A 326 -14.52 11.31 40.51
C THR A 326 -15.61 12.36 40.56
N LEU A 327 -16.71 11.95 41.19
CA LEU A 327 -17.83 12.82 41.43
C LEU A 327 -17.58 13.68 42.67
N THR A 328 -17.94 14.96 42.60
CA THR A 328 -17.95 15.84 43.76
C THR A 328 -19.01 15.36 44.77
N GLU A 329 -18.95 15.84 46.01
CA GLU A 329 -19.97 15.49 47.00
C GLU A 329 -21.37 15.92 46.54
N SER A 330 -21.48 17.13 45.97
CA SER A 330 -22.73 17.64 45.42
C SER A 330 -23.30 16.77 44.28
N GLU A 331 -22.44 16.20 43.43
CA GLU A 331 -22.85 15.30 42.34
C GLU A 331 -23.33 13.94 42.87
N ARG A 332 -22.68 13.41 43.92
CA ARG A 332 -23.09 12.16 44.59
C ARG A 332 -24.42 12.31 45.31
N GLU A 333 -24.60 13.40 46.05
CA GLU A 333 -25.88 13.75 46.68
C GLU A 333 -26.99 13.91 45.64
N TRP A 334 -26.68 14.53 44.50
CA TRP A 334 -27.64 14.70 43.41
C TRP A 334 -28.09 13.35 42.84
N LEU A 335 -27.17 12.42 42.56
CA LEU A 335 -27.50 11.08 42.08
C LEU A 335 -28.31 10.28 43.09
N ALA A 336 -27.98 10.39 44.38
CA ALA A 336 -28.73 9.75 45.46
C ALA A 336 -30.17 10.29 45.57
N ALA A 337 -30.37 11.59 45.30
CA ALA A 337 -31.69 12.22 45.27
C ALA A 337 -32.49 11.94 43.99
N HIS A 338 -31.82 11.57 42.89
CA HIS A 338 -32.42 11.33 41.57
C HIS A 338 -32.07 9.92 41.04
N PRO A 339 -32.59 8.85 41.67
CA PRO A 339 -32.31 7.48 41.25
C PRO A 339 -32.92 7.12 39.88
N ILE A 340 -33.89 7.93 39.42
CA ILE A 340 -34.54 7.81 38.11
C ILE A 340 -34.36 9.15 37.40
N ILE A 341 -33.80 9.11 36.19
CA ILE A 341 -33.59 10.27 35.32
C ILE A 341 -34.44 10.07 34.08
N ARG A 342 -35.39 10.99 33.82
CA ARG A 342 -36.32 10.91 32.70
C ARG A 342 -35.65 11.43 31.43
N VAL A 343 -35.58 10.57 30.42
CA VAL A 343 -34.89 10.83 29.16
C VAL A 343 -35.88 10.97 28.03
N GLY A 344 -35.85 12.11 27.34
CA GLY A 344 -36.49 12.29 26.05
C GLY A 344 -35.60 11.74 24.93
N ILE A 345 -36.21 11.06 23.97
CA ILE A 345 -35.54 10.43 22.83
C ILE A 345 -36.16 10.91 21.52
N ASP A 346 -35.42 10.77 20.43
CA ASP A 346 -35.98 10.73 19.08
C ASP A 346 -36.30 9.28 18.73
N ARG A 347 -37.59 8.96 18.57
CA ARG A 347 -38.04 7.57 18.42
C ARG A 347 -37.83 7.03 17.00
N ASP A 348 -37.54 7.88 16.03
CA ASP A 348 -37.51 7.56 14.60
C ASP A 348 -36.11 7.86 13.98
N PHE A 349 -35.04 7.93 14.78
CA PHE A 349 -33.70 8.40 14.36
C PHE A 349 -32.62 7.30 14.32
N ALA A 350 -32.88 6.25 13.55
CA ALA A 350 -31.93 5.16 13.34
C ALA A 350 -30.74 5.59 12.46
N PRO A 351 -29.49 5.13 12.71
CA PRO A 351 -29.10 4.10 13.68
C PRO A 351 -28.74 4.63 15.08
N TYR A 352 -28.97 5.91 15.38
CA TYR A 352 -28.59 6.51 16.67
C TYR A 352 -29.54 6.09 17.79
N GLU A 353 -30.83 6.24 17.56
CA GLU A 353 -31.88 5.86 18.50
C GLU A 353 -33.22 5.68 17.80
N TRP A 354 -33.90 4.57 18.10
CA TRP A 354 -35.28 4.38 17.69
C TRP A 354 -36.02 3.39 18.58
N ILE A 355 -37.34 3.35 18.44
CA ILE A 355 -38.19 2.32 19.03
C ILE A 355 -38.57 1.32 17.94
N ASP A 356 -38.32 0.05 18.16
CA ASP A 356 -38.69 -1.01 17.23
C ASP A 356 -40.18 -1.37 17.27
N ASP A 357 -40.62 -2.23 16.34
CA ASP A 357 -42.01 -2.71 16.27
C ASP A 357 -42.48 -3.45 17.54
N GLN A 358 -41.55 -3.90 18.39
CA GLN A 358 -41.82 -4.55 19.67
C GLN A 358 -41.86 -3.55 20.85
N GLY A 359 -41.63 -2.26 20.59
CA GLY A 359 -41.59 -1.21 21.61
C GLY A 359 -40.28 -1.15 22.40
N ILE A 360 -39.21 -1.77 21.90
CA ILE A 360 -37.88 -1.82 22.52
C ILE A 360 -37.05 -0.63 22.01
N TYR A 361 -36.38 0.05 22.94
CA TYR A 361 -35.49 1.16 22.64
C TYR A 361 -34.10 0.64 22.27
N GLN A 362 -33.62 0.98 21.07
CA GLN A 362 -32.37 0.48 20.51
C GLN A 362 -31.62 1.54 19.71
N GLY A 363 -30.37 1.25 19.35
CA GLY A 363 -29.44 2.16 18.69
C GLY A 363 -28.22 2.51 19.54
N ILE A 364 -27.34 3.33 18.98
CA ILE A 364 -26.09 3.79 19.60
C ILE A 364 -26.37 4.46 20.96
N ASN A 365 -27.33 5.38 21.02
CA ASN A 365 -27.65 6.12 22.24
C ASN A 365 -28.31 5.22 23.30
N ALA A 366 -28.98 4.13 22.88
CA ALA A 366 -29.49 3.12 23.79
C ALA A 366 -28.37 2.28 24.43
N ASP A 367 -27.33 1.94 23.68
CA ASP A 367 -26.12 1.27 24.21
C ASP A 367 -25.35 2.21 25.15
N ILE A 368 -25.17 3.49 24.78
CA ILE A 368 -24.50 4.48 25.61
C ILE A 368 -25.27 4.70 26.93
N LEU A 369 -26.60 4.85 26.89
CA LEU A 369 -27.40 5.03 28.11
C LEU A 369 -27.26 3.82 29.04
N ARG A 370 -27.33 2.58 28.53
CA ARG A 370 -27.11 1.36 29.33
C ARG A 370 -25.71 1.34 29.98
N LEU A 371 -24.70 1.79 29.25
CA LEU A 371 -23.35 1.94 29.79
C LEU A 371 -23.30 2.98 30.91
N LEU A 372 -23.96 4.13 30.74
CA LEU A 372 -24.07 5.16 31.78
C LEU A 372 -24.84 4.68 33.01
N GLU A 373 -25.94 3.93 32.87
CA GLU A 373 -26.68 3.33 34.00
C GLU A 373 -25.75 2.46 34.85
N SER A 374 -24.95 1.61 34.20
CA SER A 374 -24.02 0.71 34.88
C SER A 374 -22.93 1.43 35.67
N ARG A 375 -22.49 2.61 35.19
CA ARG A 375 -21.41 3.40 35.81
C ARG A 375 -21.91 4.35 36.90
N LEU A 376 -23.13 4.84 36.76
CA LEU A 376 -23.72 5.84 37.67
C LEU A 376 -24.62 5.24 38.75
N GLY A 377 -25.08 3.99 38.56
CA GLY A 377 -26.01 3.35 39.52
C GLY A 377 -27.39 3.99 39.54
N VAL A 378 -27.79 4.64 38.45
CA VAL A 378 -29.12 5.26 38.25
C VAL A 378 -29.86 4.53 37.14
N ARG A 379 -31.17 4.79 37.03
CA ARG A 379 -32.01 4.30 35.95
C ARG A 379 -32.41 5.44 35.02
N PHE A 380 -32.15 5.30 33.73
CA PHE A 380 -32.68 6.20 32.71
C PHE A 380 -34.05 5.71 32.26
N GLU A 381 -35.09 6.50 32.55
CA GLU A 381 -36.46 6.21 32.14
C GLU A 381 -36.76 6.91 30.81
N VAL A 382 -36.74 6.14 29.72
CA VAL A 382 -37.02 6.62 28.38
C VAL A 382 -38.52 6.86 28.17
N LEU A 383 -38.88 8.10 27.82
CA LEU A 383 -40.26 8.48 27.52
C LEU A 383 -40.68 7.98 26.13
N LYS A 384 -41.61 7.02 26.10
CA LYS A 384 -42.07 6.38 24.85
C LYS A 384 -43.32 7.05 24.27
N GLY A 385 -43.52 6.91 22.97
CA GLY A 385 -44.77 7.27 22.29
C GLY A 385 -44.96 8.76 22.02
N LYS A 386 -43.90 9.57 22.15
CA LYS A 386 -43.88 11.00 21.80
C LYS A 386 -43.20 11.20 20.45
N THR A 387 -43.63 12.20 19.69
CA THR A 387 -42.90 12.72 18.53
C THR A 387 -41.71 13.55 19.01
N TRP A 388 -40.71 13.76 18.16
CA TRP A 388 -39.55 14.57 18.52
C TRP A 388 -39.94 16.00 18.94
N GLN A 389 -40.91 16.61 18.27
CA GLN A 389 -41.41 17.94 18.63
C GLN A 389 -42.08 17.96 20.03
N GLU A 390 -42.91 16.97 20.35
CA GLU A 390 -43.50 16.84 21.68
C GLU A 390 -42.41 16.65 22.76
N THR A 391 -41.38 15.87 22.46
CA THR A 391 -40.21 15.68 23.35
C THR A 391 -39.49 17.02 23.60
N LEU A 392 -39.28 17.84 22.56
CA LEU A 392 -38.69 19.17 22.70
C LEU A 392 -39.57 20.12 23.51
N ASP A 393 -40.90 20.08 23.34
CA ASP A 393 -41.84 20.91 24.10
C ASP A 393 -41.84 20.52 25.59
N MET A 394 -41.78 19.21 25.89
CA MET A 394 -41.60 18.70 27.25
C MET A 394 -40.26 19.16 27.86
N ALA A 395 -39.17 19.17 27.07
CA ALA A 395 -37.88 19.71 27.51
C ALA A 395 -37.96 21.22 27.79
N ARG A 396 -38.69 22.00 26.99
CA ARG A 396 -38.91 23.44 27.22
C ARG A 396 -39.75 23.70 28.47
N ALA A 397 -40.74 22.84 28.75
CA ALA A 397 -41.59 22.91 29.95
C ALA A 397 -40.88 22.43 31.24
N GLY A 398 -39.76 21.71 31.13
CA GLY A 398 -39.07 21.11 32.28
C GLY A 398 -39.71 19.82 32.77
N GLU A 399 -40.42 19.10 31.90
CA GLU A 399 -41.16 17.88 32.23
C GLU A 399 -40.32 16.59 32.13
N LEU A 400 -39.12 16.67 31.56
CA LEU A 400 -38.09 15.62 31.52
C LEU A 400 -36.80 16.15 32.16
N ASP A 401 -35.75 15.34 32.27
CA ASP A 401 -34.50 15.75 32.93
C ASP A 401 -33.37 15.96 31.90
N MET A 402 -33.36 15.15 30.83
CA MET A 402 -32.41 15.27 29.72
C MET A 402 -32.94 14.67 28.41
N LEU A 403 -32.28 15.00 27.30
CA LEU A 403 -32.39 14.35 26.00
C LEU A 403 -31.15 13.47 25.77
N SER A 404 -31.36 12.26 25.25
CA SER A 404 -30.29 11.31 24.88
C SER A 404 -29.38 11.88 23.80
N ASP A 405 -29.96 12.59 22.84
CA ASP A 405 -29.26 13.18 21.71
C ASP A 405 -29.96 14.44 21.23
N ALA A 406 -29.22 15.53 21.17
CA ALA A 406 -29.64 16.76 20.53
C ALA A 406 -28.43 17.56 20.07
N VAL A 407 -28.47 18.01 18.81
CA VAL A 407 -27.49 18.94 18.28
C VAL A 407 -27.68 20.32 18.93
N ASN A 408 -26.55 20.94 19.30
CA ASN A 408 -26.49 22.25 19.94
C ASN A 408 -26.78 23.38 18.94
N THR A 409 -27.91 24.06 19.12
CA THR A 409 -28.32 25.21 18.30
C THR A 409 -28.57 26.46 19.16
N PRO A 410 -28.52 27.67 18.59
CA PRO A 410 -28.88 28.91 19.29
C PRO A 410 -30.19 28.85 20.06
N GLU A 411 -31.29 28.39 19.45
CA GLU A 411 -32.60 28.30 20.11
C GLU A 411 -32.57 27.32 21.29
N ARG A 412 -32.00 26.12 21.08
CA ARG A 412 -32.01 25.07 22.10
C ARG A 412 -31.16 25.45 23.32
N ARG A 413 -30.12 26.28 23.15
CA ARG A 413 -29.30 26.81 24.27
C ARG A 413 -30.07 27.70 25.24
N GLU A 414 -31.26 28.16 24.90
CA GLU A 414 -32.08 28.95 25.84
C GLU A 414 -32.64 28.10 26.99
N TYR A 415 -32.83 26.79 26.77
CA TYR A 415 -33.45 25.89 27.76
C TYR A 415 -32.67 24.58 28.00
N LEU A 416 -31.69 24.24 27.15
CA LEU A 416 -30.81 23.07 27.29
C LEU A 416 -29.33 23.42 27.42
N ARG A 417 -28.60 22.61 28.20
CA ARG A 417 -27.13 22.60 28.26
C ARG A 417 -26.60 21.31 27.65
N PHE A 418 -25.53 21.38 26.88
CA PHE A 418 -25.05 20.25 26.09
C PHE A 418 -23.74 19.69 26.65
N THR A 419 -23.61 18.37 26.64
CA THR A 419 -22.30 17.72 26.84
C THR A 419 -21.38 18.02 25.66
N GLN A 420 -20.09 17.73 25.83
CA GLN A 420 -19.22 17.57 24.66
C GLN A 420 -19.82 16.52 23.71
N PRO A 421 -19.74 16.75 22.38
CA PRO A 421 -20.28 15.79 21.43
C PRO A 421 -19.46 14.50 21.48
N PHE A 422 -20.15 13.38 21.59
CA PHE A 422 -19.53 12.05 21.64
C PHE A 422 -19.47 11.39 20.25
N PHE A 423 -20.17 11.95 19.27
CA PHE A 423 -20.13 11.49 17.88
C PHE A 423 -20.39 12.64 16.90
N ARG A 424 -19.82 12.55 15.69
CA ARG A 424 -20.03 13.53 14.61
C ARG A 424 -20.27 12.82 13.27
N SER A 425 -21.24 13.29 12.52
CA SER A 425 -21.56 12.79 11.18
C SER A 425 -21.74 13.92 10.16
N PRO A 426 -21.46 13.65 8.87
CA PRO A 426 -21.68 14.61 7.81
C PRO A 426 -23.17 14.74 7.47
N ILE A 427 -23.61 15.97 7.18
CA ILE A 427 -24.93 16.26 6.61
C ILE A 427 -24.83 16.33 5.09
N VAL A 428 -25.71 15.61 4.40
CA VAL A 428 -25.74 15.47 2.94
C VAL A 428 -27.03 16.01 2.34
N ILE A 429 -26.97 16.32 1.05
CA ILE A 429 -28.10 16.75 0.24
C ILE A 429 -28.53 15.58 -0.63
N VAL A 430 -29.80 15.21 -0.57
CA VAL A 430 -30.40 14.18 -1.42
C VAL A 430 -31.33 14.83 -2.42
N GLY A 431 -31.18 14.46 -3.69
CA GLY A 431 -32.03 14.91 -4.78
C GLY A 431 -32.65 13.73 -5.51
N GLU A 432 -33.72 14.00 -6.28
CA GLU A 432 -34.28 13.03 -7.20
C GLU A 432 -33.26 12.76 -8.34
N GLY A 433 -32.97 11.49 -8.63
CA GLY A 433 -31.88 11.08 -9.55
C GLY A 433 -31.95 11.60 -10.99
N SER A 434 -33.00 12.35 -11.34
CA SER A 434 -33.25 13.06 -12.60
C SER A 434 -32.73 14.52 -12.62
N ASN A 435 -32.52 15.17 -11.46
CA ASN A 435 -32.35 16.63 -11.36
C ASN A 435 -30.90 17.15 -11.30
N GLY A 436 -29.91 16.31 -11.59
CA GLY A 436 -28.49 16.72 -11.61
C GLY A 436 -27.88 16.91 -10.21
N TYR A 437 -26.55 16.95 -10.15
CA TYR A 437 -25.79 17.11 -8.90
C TYR A 437 -25.91 18.55 -8.37
N VAL A 438 -26.43 18.71 -7.15
CA VAL A 438 -26.64 20.01 -6.46
C VAL A 438 -25.31 20.57 -5.94
N GLY A 439 -24.42 19.71 -5.44
CA GLY A 439 -23.10 20.07 -4.93
C GLY A 439 -23.09 20.65 -3.52
N ASN A 440 -23.74 21.80 -3.30
CA ASN A 440 -23.74 22.51 -2.01
C ASN A 440 -25.05 23.29 -1.76
N LEU A 441 -25.26 23.74 -0.52
CA LEU A 441 -26.49 24.43 -0.08
C LEU A 441 -26.80 25.72 -0.86
N ARG A 442 -25.80 26.44 -1.38
CA ARG A 442 -26.02 27.69 -2.13
C ARG A 442 -26.79 27.46 -3.43
N ASN A 443 -26.70 26.26 -3.99
CA ASN A 443 -27.39 25.89 -5.22
C ASN A 443 -28.87 25.52 -4.97
N LEU A 444 -29.32 25.51 -3.71
CA LEU A 444 -30.73 25.28 -3.32
C LEU A 444 -31.54 26.58 -3.15
N ARG A 445 -30.96 27.76 -3.43
CA ARG A 445 -31.69 29.03 -3.34
C ARG A 445 -32.94 29.02 -4.25
N GLY A 446 -34.09 29.37 -3.68
CA GLY A 446 -35.39 29.36 -4.34
C GLY A 446 -35.97 27.96 -4.59
N ARG A 447 -35.32 26.89 -4.11
CA ARG A 447 -35.81 25.51 -4.18
C ARG A 447 -36.61 25.14 -2.93
N ARG A 448 -37.49 24.16 -3.09
CA ARG A 448 -38.23 23.53 -1.98
C ARG A 448 -37.38 22.43 -1.38
N VAL A 449 -37.04 22.54 -0.10
CA VAL A 449 -36.23 21.55 0.60
C VAL A 449 -37.08 20.90 1.68
N ALA A 450 -37.30 19.59 1.57
CA ALA A 450 -37.95 18.81 2.62
C ALA A 450 -37.04 18.77 3.86
N ILE A 451 -37.63 18.98 5.03
CA ILE A 451 -36.92 18.95 6.31
C ILE A 451 -37.89 18.56 7.41
N GLU A 452 -37.46 17.75 8.38
CA GLU A 452 -38.30 17.29 9.47
C GLU A 452 -38.57 18.44 10.46
N GLN A 453 -39.79 18.44 11.03
CA GLN A 453 -40.16 19.39 12.07
C GLN A 453 -39.34 19.17 13.34
N GLY A 454 -38.72 20.24 13.82
CA GLY A 454 -37.90 20.20 15.03
C GLY A 454 -36.50 19.64 14.82
N TYR A 455 -36.15 19.21 13.59
CA TYR A 455 -34.79 18.86 13.23
C TYR A 455 -33.90 20.09 13.18
N PHE A 456 -32.65 19.96 13.66
CA PHE A 456 -31.79 21.12 13.91
C PHE A 456 -31.42 21.89 12.63
N MET A 457 -31.38 21.20 11.48
CA MET A 457 -31.12 21.84 10.19
C MET A 457 -32.26 22.75 9.74
N GLN A 458 -33.48 22.57 10.24
CA GLN A 458 -34.58 23.51 9.98
C GLN A 458 -34.24 24.91 10.51
N GLU A 459 -33.70 25.00 11.73
CA GLU A 459 -33.25 26.25 12.37
C GLU A 459 -32.06 26.85 11.61
N LEU A 460 -31.02 26.06 11.37
CA LEU A 460 -29.79 26.53 10.73
C LEU A 460 -30.02 27.00 9.29
N LEU A 461 -30.83 26.27 8.50
CA LEU A 461 -31.15 26.68 7.13
C LEU A 461 -32.05 27.91 7.10
N ALA A 462 -33.02 28.04 8.03
CA ALA A 462 -33.85 29.23 8.11
C ALA A 462 -33.03 30.49 8.46
N GLN A 463 -32.00 30.33 9.29
CA GLN A 463 -31.12 31.42 9.70
C GLN A 463 -30.09 31.79 8.62
N ASP A 464 -29.34 30.81 8.11
CA ASP A 464 -28.17 31.04 7.26
C ASP A 464 -28.52 31.07 5.77
N TYR A 465 -29.65 30.47 5.39
CA TYR A 465 -30.13 30.33 4.01
C TYR A 465 -31.63 30.66 3.85
N PRO A 466 -32.08 31.88 4.20
CA PRO A 466 -33.51 32.26 4.21
C PRO A 466 -34.18 32.21 2.82
N ASP A 467 -33.39 32.18 1.75
CA ASP A 467 -33.87 32.07 0.36
C ASP A 467 -34.27 30.62 -0.02
N ILE A 468 -34.02 29.63 0.85
CA ILE A 468 -34.46 28.24 0.67
C ILE A 468 -35.88 28.10 1.21
N THR A 469 -36.79 27.54 0.41
CA THR A 469 -38.16 27.28 0.87
C THR A 469 -38.20 25.95 1.62
N LEU A 470 -38.19 25.99 2.95
CA LEU A 470 -38.27 24.79 3.78
C LEU A 470 -39.70 24.23 3.76
N VAL A 471 -39.84 22.94 3.47
CA VAL A 471 -41.11 22.21 3.50
C VAL A 471 -41.08 21.24 4.68
N PRO A 472 -41.80 21.53 5.77
CA PRO A 472 -41.73 20.73 6.99
C PRO A 472 -42.42 19.36 6.81
N THR A 473 -41.79 18.30 7.28
CA THR A 473 -42.33 16.92 7.34
C THR A 473 -42.32 16.39 8.77
N ARG A 474 -43.07 15.32 9.03
CA ARG A 474 -43.16 14.70 10.37
C ARG A 474 -41.97 13.80 10.68
N ASP A 475 -41.48 13.10 9.66
CA ASP A 475 -40.38 12.14 9.75
C ASP A 475 -39.60 12.11 8.42
N GLU A 476 -38.45 11.41 8.44
CA GLU A 476 -37.58 11.20 7.29
C GLU A 476 -38.32 10.48 6.14
N LEU A 477 -39.24 9.57 6.46
CA LEU A 477 -39.98 8.79 5.47
C LEU A 477 -40.93 9.69 4.65
N GLU A 478 -41.69 10.57 5.30
CA GLU A 478 -42.54 11.56 4.65
C GLU A 478 -41.71 12.53 3.79
N ALA A 479 -40.49 12.89 4.22
CA ALA A 479 -39.57 13.70 3.43
C ALA A 479 -39.18 13.02 2.10
N PHE A 480 -38.88 11.72 2.14
CA PHE A 480 -38.60 10.97 0.92
C PHE A 480 -39.82 10.76 0.03
N GLU A 481 -40.99 10.50 0.60
CA GLU A 481 -42.23 10.40 -0.16
C GLU A 481 -42.56 11.71 -0.87
N LEU A 482 -42.35 12.84 -0.19
CA LEU A 482 -42.55 14.17 -0.73
C LEU A 482 -41.55 14.50 -1.85
N LEU A 483 -40.28 14.10 -1.69
CA LEU A 483 -39.24 14.24 -2.71
C LEU A 483 -39.62 13.43 -3.97
N ARG A 484 -40.08 12.19 -3.81
CA ARG A 484 -40.52 11.31 -4.90
C ARG A 484 -41.78 11.82 -5.61
N ALA A 485 -42.70 12.43 -4.88
CA ALA A 485 -43.91 13.01 -5.44
C ALA A 485 -43.66 14.33 -6.19
N GLY A 486 -42.41 14.82 -6.24
CA GLY A 486 -42.06 16.16 -6.76
C GLY A 486 -42.58 17.30 -5.88
N GLY A 487 -42.98 17.01 -4.64
CA GLY A 487 -43.41 17.97 -3.63
C GLY A 487 -42.27 18.77 -3.02
N ALA A 488 -41.06 18.24 -3.06
CA ALA A 488 -39.80 18.90 -2.73
C ALA A 488 -38.77 18.68 -3.83
N ASP A 489 -37.79 19.58 -3.94
CA ASP A 489 -36.72 19.51 -4.95
C ASP A 489 -35.45 18.84 -4.38
N ALA A 490 -35.26 18.88 -3.06
CA ALA A 490 -34.18 18.22 -2.34
C ALA A 490 -34.58 17.90 -0.89
N TYR A 491 -33.83 17.03 -0.24
CA TYR A 491 -33.85 16.75 1.19
C TYR A 491 -32.45 16.97 1.77
N VAL A 492 -32.35 17.48 3.00
CA VAL A 492 -31.06 17.74 3.68
C VAL A 492 -31.07 17.01 5.01
N GLY A 493 -30.21 16.01 5.17
CA GLY A 493 -30.26 15.14 6.34
C GLY A 493 -28.94 14.44 6.65
N ASP A 494 -28.96 13.70 7.75
CA ASP A 494 -27.82 12.98 8.30
C ASP A 494 -27.42 11.78 7.43
N ALA A 495 -26.15 11.68 7.03
CA ALA A 495 -25.72 10.66 6.07
C ALA A 495 -25.81 9.21 6.60
N PRO A 496 -25.38 8.90 7.84
CA PRO A 496 -25.60 7.58 8.41
C PRO A 496 -27.08 7.18 8.53
N SER A 497 -27.95 8.09 8.96
CA SER A 497 -29.39 7.83 9.11
C SER A 497 -30.04 7.54 7.75
N LEU A 498 -29.73 8.39 6.76
CA LEU A 498 -30.11 8.19 5.37
C LEU A 498 -29.65 6.83 4.84
N ASN A 499 -28.39 6.45 5.07
CA ASN A 499 -27.85 5.20 4.57
C ASN A 499 -28.54 3.99 5.22
N TYR A 500 -28.83 4.05 6.53
CA TYR A 500 -29.60 3.04 7.24
C TYR A 500 -31.00 2.88 6.63
N MET A 501 -31.71 3.98 6.42
CA MET A 501 -33.05 3.99 5.82
C MET A 501 -33.06 3.46 4.38
N ILE A 502 -32.09 3.87 3.55
CA ILE A 502 -31.93 3.36 2.17
C ILE A 502 -31.74 1.84 2.17
N GLN A 503 -30.89 1.32 3.06
CA GLN A 503 -30.62 -0.12 3.17
C GLN A 503 -31.87 -0.90 3.62
N GLN A 504 -32.60 -0.38 4.61
CA GLN A 504 -33.81 -1.03 5.13
C GLN A 504 -34.96 -1.01 4.10
N ALA A 505 -35.12 0.09 3.36
CA ALA A 505 -36.13 0.21 2.32
C ALA A 505 -35.79 -0.58 1.04
N GLY A 506 -34.51 -0.94 0.83
CA GLY A 506 -34.06 -1.66 -0.37
C GLY A 506 -34.09 -0.82 -1.65
N GLU A 507 -33.99 0.50 -1.52
CA GLU A 507 -34.27 1.48 -2.57
C GLU A 507 -32.99 2.08 -3.17
N LEU A 508 -32.75 1.86 -4.47
CA LEU A 508 -31.52 2.29 -5.18
C LEU A 508 -31.65 3.63 -5.93
N SER A 509 -32.81 4.30 -5.84
CA SER A 509 -33.16 5.43 -6.71
C SER A 509 -32.73 6.81 -6.17
N LEU A 510 -32.49 6.93 -4.86
CA LEU A 510 -32.02 8.15 -4.22
C LEU A 510 -30.49 8.24 -4.29
N ARG A 511 -29.97 9.41 -4.68
CA ARG A 511 -28.52 9.64 -4.78
C ARG A 511 -28.12 10.84 -3.94
N ASN A 512 -27.01 10.68 -3.21
CA ASN A 512 -26.30 11.81 -2.63
C ASN A 512 -25.97 12.80 -3.77
N SER A 513 -26.56 13.98 -3.67
CA SER A 513 -26.53 15.04 -4.67
C SER A 513 -25.68 16.23 -4.21
N GLY A 514 -25.04 16.16 -3.05
CA GLY A 514 -24.13 17.20 -2.54
C GLY A 514 -23.81 17.03 -1.05
N THR A 515 -22.79 17.76 -0.58
CA THR A 515 -22.44 17.83 0.84
C THR A 515 -22.71 19.22 1.38
N THR A 516 -22.84 19.33 2.71
CA THR A 516 -23.00 20.62 3.38
C THR A 516 -21.77 20.93 4.24
N GLU A 517 -21.58 22.20 4.60
CA GLU A 517 -20.59 22.61 5.60
C GLU A 517 -20.97 22.22 7.04
N TYR A 518 -22.22 21.79 7.26
CA TYR A 518 -22.71 21.41 8.58
C TYR A 518 -22.42 19.92 8.88
N GLN A 519 -22.32 19.64 10.17
CA GLN A 519 -22.17 18.30 10.72
C GLN A 519 -23.17 18.13 11.86
N SER A 520 -23.76 16.94 12.00
CA SER A 520 -24.46 16.59 13.23
C SER A 520 -23.40 16.35 14.30
N ALA A 521 -23.37 17.19 15.33
CA ALA A 521 -22.56 16.96 16.52
C ALA A 521 -23.48 16.43 17.61
N HIS A 522 -23.50 15.11 17.77
CA HIS A 522 -24.40 14.38 18.66
C HIS A 522 -23.93 14.55 20.11
N SER A 523 -24.81 15.12 20.93
CA SER A 523 -24.56 15.52 22.31
C SER A 523 -25.75 15.17 23.18
N MET A 524 -25.52 14.78 24.43
CA MET A 524 -26.59 14.70 25.42
C MET A 524 -26.96 16.12 25.84
N ALA A 525 -28.25 16.38 26.03
CA ALA A 525 -28.74 17.70 26.39
C ALA A 525 -29.51 17.67 27.70
N VAL A 526 -29.05 18.42 28.69
CA VAL A 526 -29.63 18.47 30.04
C VAL A 526 -30.45 19.74 30.18
N ILE A 527 -31.61 19.68 30.82
CA ILE A 527 -32.39 20.89 31.10
C ILE A 527 -31.60 21.83 32.02
N HIS A 528 -31.65 23.13 31.77
CA HIS A 528 -30.87 24.14 32.50
C HIS A 528 -30.95 24.09 34.04
N ARG A 529 -32.02 23.49 34.57
CA ARG A 529 -32.28 23.33 36.01
C ARG A 529 -31.40 22.28 36.70
N HIS A 530 -30.68 21.44 35.94
CA HIS A 530 -29.84 20.35 36.48
C HIS A 530 -28.36 20.48 36.04
N PRO A 531 -27.63 21.53 36.44
CA PRO A 531 -26.22 21.68 36.07
C PRO A 531 -25.32 20.56 36.61
N GLU A 532 -25.69 19.94 37.73
CA GLU A 532 -25.00 18.77 38.30
C GLU A 532 -25.04 17.58 37.35
N LEU A 533 -26.22 17.28 36.78
CA LEU A 533 -26.39 16.19 35.82
C LEU A 533 -25.51 16.39 34.58
N LEU A 534 -25.39 17.62 34.08
CA LEU A 534 -24.48 17.93 32.97
C LEU A 534 -23.01 17.64 33.31
N SER A 535 -22.57 18.02 34.51
CA SER A 535 -21.20 17.77 34.98
C SER A 535 -20.95 16.27 35.11
N ILE A 536 -21.90 15.55 35.71
CA ILE A 536 -21.86 14.08 35.84
C ILE A 536 -21.74 13.42 34.47
N LEU A 537 -22.61 13.77 33.52
CA LEU A 537 -22.59 13.17 32.18
C LEU A 537 -21.28 13.46 31.45
N ASN A 538 -20.74 14.68 31.49
CA ASN A 538 -19.44 14.97 30.87
C ASN A 538 -18.30 14.16 31.50
N LYS A 539 -18.26 14.02 32.83
CA LYS A 539 -17.25 13.20 33.52
C LYS A 539 -17.39 11.72 33.19
N THR A 540 -18.61 11.22 33.12
CA THR A 540 -18.88 9.82 32.81
C THR A 540 -18.57 9.50 31.35
N LEU A 541 -19.00 10.33 30.40
CA LEU A 541 -18.67 10.18 28.99
C LEU A 541 -17.16 10.25 28.75
N ALA A 542 -16.45 11.19 29.40
CA ALA A 542 -14.99 11.27 29.34
C ALA A 542 -14.28 10.06 29.98
N SER A 543 -14.97 9.31 30.86
CA SER A 543 -14.44 8.09 31.46
C SER A 543 -14.60 6.83 30.60
N ILE A 544 -15.39 6.91 29.51
CA ILE A 544 -15.60 5.79 28.60
C ILE A 544 -14.43 5.76 27.61
N PRO A 545 -13.67 4.65 27.54
CA PRO A 545 -12.59 4.51 26.55
C PRO A 545 -13.10 4.67 25.13
N GLU A 546 -12.30 5.28 24.26
CA GLU A 546 -12.62 5.45 22.84
C GLU A 546 -12.89 4.10 22.15
N SER A 547 -12.19 3.03 22.55
CA SER A 547 -12.43 1.67 22.05
C SER A 547 -13.83 1.12 22.37
N GLU A 548 -14.39 1.46 23.53
CA GLU A 548 -15.75 1.06 23.92
C GLU A 548 -16.81 1.87 23.14
N GLN A 549 -16.53 3.16 22.89
CA GLN A 549 -17.36 4.00 22.01
C GLN A 549 -17.33 3.50 20.57
N ASP A 550 -16.15 3.10 20.09
CA ASP A 550 -15.92 2.57 18.75
C ASP A 550 -16.59 1.22 18.53
N GLU A 551 -16.58 0.34 19.55
CA GLU A 551 -17.28 -0.94 19.49
C GLU A 551 -18.80 -0.74 19.35
N ILE A 552 -19.38 0.15 20.17
CA ILE A 552 -20.80 0.52 20.07
C ILE A 552 -21.08 1.10 18.68
N ARG A 553 -20.27 2.03 18.20
CA ARG A 553 -20.43 2.65 16.88
C ARG A 553 -20.39 1.61 15.75
N ASN A 554 -19.36 0.76 15.72
CA ASN A 554 -19.14 -0.18 14.63
C ASN A 554 -20.23 -1.26 14.56
N ARG A 555 -20.85 -1.59 15.70
CA ARG A 555 -22.00 -2.50 15.77
C ARG A 555 -23.21 -1.97 14.97
N TRP A 556 -23.40 -0.65 14.93
CA TRP A 556 -24.57 -0.03 14.31
C TRP A 556 -24.29 0.62 12.94
N MET A 557 -23.05 1.00 12.62
CA MET A 557 -22.70 1.82 11.44
C MET A 557 -21.96 1.10 10.29
N ALA A 558 -22.13 -0.22 10.11
CA ALA A 558 -21.33 -1.03 9.19
C ALA A 558 -21.43 -0.68 7.67
N VAL A 559 -20.83 0.43 7.18
CA VAL A 559 -20.37 0.68 5.79
C VAL A 559 -19.33 1.82 5.77
N HIS A 560 -18.18 1.59 5.14
CA HIS A 560 -17.14 2.61 4.88
C HIS A 560 -17.57 3.54 3.72
N ILE A 561 -17.53 4.86 3.95
CA ILE A 561 -17.78 5.87 2.92
C ILE A 561 -16.42 6.31 2.33
N ASP A 562 -16.13 5.89 1.10
CA ASP A 562 -14.96 6.37 0.35
C ASP A 562 -15.13 7.85 -0.03
N GLN A 563 -14.35 8.74 0.60
CA GLN A 563 -14.25 10.13 0.18
C GLN A 563 -13.21 10.26 -0.94
N GLY A 564 -13.63 10.81 -2.09
CA GLY A 564 -12.75 11.09 -3.23
C GLY A 564 -11.62 12.08 -2.92
N LEU A 565 -10.59 12.09 -3.78
CA LEU A 565 -9.37 12.89 -3.61
C LEU A 565 -9.65 14.38 -3.37
N PRO A 566 -9.04 15.02 -2.33
CA PRO A 566 -9.23 16.43 -2.03
C PRO A 566 -8.78 17.36 -3.17
N VAL A 567 -9.57 18.39 -3.46
CA VAL A 567 -9.29 19.44 -4.47
C VAL A 567 -7.90 20.07 -4.30
N ARG A 568 -7.38 20.11 -3.06
CA ARG A 568 -6.03 20.61 -2.74
C ARG A 568 -4.92 19.80 -3.44
N VAL A 569 -5.10 18.49 -3.56
CA VAL A 569 -4.14 17.58 -4.22
C VAL A 569 -4.15 17.83 -5.73
N ALA A 570 -5.34 17.95 -6.33
CA ALA A 570 -5.48 18.28 -7.75
C ALA A 570 -4.86 19.66 -8.10
N MET A 571 -5.07 20.67 -7.24
CA MET A 571 -4.48 22.00 -7.45
C MET A 571 -2.95 21.99 -7.37
N PHE A 572 -2.35 21.21 -6.46
CA PHE A 572 -0.90 21.10 -6.34
C PHE A 572 -0.25 20.54 -7.62
N TYR A 573 -0.81 19.46 -8.16
CA TYR A 573 -0.31 18.87 -9.41
C TYR A 573 -0.54 19.78 -10.62
N GLY A 574 -1.67 20.52 -10.66
CA GLY A 574 -1.93 21.52 -11.70
C GLY A 574 -0.90 22.66 -11.70
N LEU A 575 -0.51 23.16 -10.52
CA LEU A 575 0.49 24.22 -10.39
C LEU A 575 1.88 23.75 -10.86
N ALA A 576 2.27 22.53 -10.47
CA ALA A 576 3.55 21.94 -10.86
C ALA A 576 3.67 21.78 -12.39
N ALA A 577 2.60 21.31 -13.07
CA ALA A 577 2.58 21.20 -14.52
C ALA A 577 2.73 22.56 -15.23
N THR A 578 2.12 23.61 -14.68
CA THR A 578 2.18 24.96 -15.24
C THR A 578 3.60 25.55 -15.13
N ALA A 579 4.30 25.31 -14.02
CA ALA A 579 5.68 25.77 -13.82
C ALA A 579 6.66 25.12 -14.82
N VAL A 580 6.48 23.83 -15.12
CA VAL A 580 7.31 23.11 -16.10
C VAL A 580 7.12 23.69 -17.50
N LEU A 581 5.88 23.98 -17.90
CA LEU A 581 5.58 24.57 -19.21
C LEU A 581 6.20 25.97 -19.38
N ALA A 582 6.20 26.78 -18.31
CA ALA A 582 6.83 28.11 -18.33
C ALA A 582 8.35 28.04 -18.55
N LEU A 583 9.03 27.09 -17.90
CA LEU A 583 10.48 26.88 -18.06
C LEU A 583 10.86 26.47 -19.49
N VAL A 584 10.07 25.59 -20.11
CA VAL A 584 10.27 25.18 -21.51
C VAL A 584 10.08 26.36 -22.46
N GLY A 585 9.05 27.19 -22.23
CA GLY A 585 8.82 28.41 -23.02
C GLY A 585 9.99 29.38 -22.98
N LEU A 586 10.56 29.62 -21.79
CA LEU A 586 11.73 30.49 -21.61
C LEU A 586 12.97 29.97 -22.36
N TRP A 587 13.18 28.65 -22.34
CA TRP A 587 14.29 28.01 -23.04
C TRP A 587 14.20 28.18 -24.57
N VAL A 588 13.01 28.01 -25.14
CA VAL A 588 12.77 28.18 -26.58
C VAL A 588 13.02 29.62 -27.05
N VAL A 589 12.63 30.61 -26.25
CA VAL A 589 12.86 32.03 -26.57
C VAL A 589 14.35 32.36 -26.56
N ARG A 590 15.12 31.80 -25.61
CA ARG A 590 16.57 32.00 -25.52
C ARG A 590 17.28 31.42 -26.74
N LEU A 591 16.92 30.20 -27.15
CA LEU A 591 17.54 29.51 -28.29
C LEU A 591 17.36 30.28 -29.61
N ARG A 592 16.18 30.87 -29.82
CA ARG A 592 15.89 31.66 -31.03
C ARG A 592 16.72 32.94 -31.12
N ARG A 593 17.04 33.58 -30.00
CA ARG A 593 17.89 34.79 -29.99
C ARG A 593 19.34 34.50 -30.38
N GLU A 594 19.85 33.32 -30.01
CA GLU A 594 21.24 32.94 -30.24
C GLU A 594 21.53 32.62 -31.71
N ILE A 595 20.57 32.01 -32.40
CA ILE A 595 20.67 31.66 -33.82
C ILE A 595 20.66 32.92 -34.71
N ALA A 596 19.85 33.93 -34.36
CA ALA A 596 19.76 35.17 -35.13
C ALA A 596 21.06 36.03 -35.06
N ALA A 597 21.81 35.93 -33.96
CA ALA A 597 23.06 36.67 -33.79
C ALA A 597 24.21 36.15 -34.68
N ARG A 598 24.23 34.86 -35.01
CA ARG A 598 25.28 34.24 -35.84
C ARG A 598 25.17 34.61 -37.32
N ALA A 599 23.95 34.75 -37.83
CA ALA A 599 23.71 35.02 -39.26
C ALA A 599 24.17 36.42 -39.72
N LEU A 600 24.31 37.38 -38.79
CA LEU A 600 24.75 38.75 -39.08
C LEU A 600 26.29 38.89 -39.20
N ALA A 601 27.06 37.93 -38.70
CA ALA A 601 28.53 38.00 -38.67
C ALA A 601 29.20 37.52 -39.97
N GLU A 602 28.54 36.65 -40.74
CA GLU A 602 29.11 36.07 -41.98
C GLU A 602 29.18 37.06 -43.14
N VAL A 603 28.46 38.17 -43.09
CA VAL A 603 28.34 39.13 -44.20
C VAL A 603 29.53 40.11 -44.28
N SER A 604 30.26 40.39 -43.20
CA SER A 604 31.37 41.35 -43.20
C SER A 604 32.66 40.82 -43.84
N LEU A 605 32.75 39.50 -44.09
CA LEU A 605 33.89 38.89 -44.76
C LEU A 605 33.95 39.22 -46.26
N HIS A 606 32.95 39.93 -46.80
CA HIS A 606 33.08 40.61 -48.08
C HIS A 606 33.99 41.86 -48.02
N GLU A 607 34.51 42.24 -46.85
CA GLU A 607 35.64 43.16 -46.70
C GLU A 607 36.96 42.39 -46.96
N SER A 608 37.06 41.86 -48.18
CA SER A 608 38.13 40.98 -48.65
C SER A 608 39.51 41.64 -48.80
N GLU A 609 39.60 42.94 -48.52
CA GLU A 609 40.85 43.69 -48.47
C GLU A 609 41.25 44.04 -47.03
N ALA A 610 40.28 44.23 -46.14
CA ALA A 610 40.51 43.98 -44.72
C ALA A 610 40.88 42.51 -44.49
N LYS A 611 40.59 41.57 -45.39
CA LYS A 611 41.08 40.19 -45.27
C LYS A 611 42.58 40.00 -45.45
N PHE A 612 43.33 40.70 -46.30
CA PHE A 612 44.78 40.39 -46.33
C PHE A 612 45.47 40.97 -45.11
N ARG A 613 45.18 42.23 -44.77
CA ARG A 613 45.71 42.90 -43.59
C ARG A 613 45.13 42.34 -42.30
N GLY A 614 43.85 42.04 -42.29
CA GLY A 614 43.15 41.31 -41.23
C GLY A 614 43.64 39.88 -41.12
N VAL A 615 43.78 39.06 -42.17
CA VAL A 615 44.34 37.70 -42.01
C VAL A 615 45.79 37.76 -41.53
N PHE A 616 46.62 38.68 -42.05
CA PHE A 616 47.99 38.81 -41.58
C PHE A 616 48.07 39.29 -40.10
N GLU A 617 47.24 40.27 -39.69
CA GLU A 617 47.20 40.85 -38.34
C GLU A 617 46.32 40.09 -37.32
N SER A 618 45.32 39.32 -37.80
CA SER A 618 44.33 38.58 -37.01
C SER A 618 44.67 37.11 -36.86
N VAL A 619 45.66 36.59 -37.58
CA VAL A 619 46.23 35.29 -37.22
C VAL A 619 46.70 35.42 -35.78
N GLY A 620 46.14 34.60 -34.89
CA GLY A 620 46.41 34.63 -33.45
C GLY A 620 47.83 34.17 -33.07
N GLU A 621 48.66 33.90 -34.08
CA GLU A 621 50.04 33.45 -33.95
C GLU A 621 50.95 34.57 -34.48
N ALA A 622 52.14 34.70 -33.89
CA ALA A 622 53.13 35.67 -34.31
C ALA A 622 53.73 35.23 -35.65
N ILE A 623 53.65 36.08 -36.69
CA ILE A 623 54.18 35.76 -38.03
C ILE A 623 55.38 36.64 -38.34
N PHE A 624 56.47 36.00 -38.74
CA PHE A 624 57.64 36.65 -39.32
C PHE A 624 57.77 36.27 -40.80
N ILE A 625 57.93 37.27 -41.67
CA ILE A 625 58.33 37.08 -43.07
C ILE A 625 59.78 37.53 -43.18
N ILE A 626 60.67 36.62 -43.55
CA ILE A 626 62.13 36.80 -43.50
C ILE A 626 62.71 36.61 -44.90
N ALA A 627 63.52 37.54 -45.38
CA ALA A 627 64.17 37.45 -46.69
C ALA A 627 65.14 36.27 -46.72
N ALA A 628 64.98 35.36 -47.70
CA ALA A 628 65.72 34.10 -47.72
C ALA A 628 67.23 34.26 -47.97
N HIS A 629 67.64 35.36 -48.62
CA HIS A 629 69.02 35.61 -49.03
C HIS A 629 69.83 36.41 -47.99
N THR A 630 69.16 37.20 -47.13
CA THR A 630 69.80 38.05 -46.12
C THR A 630 69.47 37.66 -44.68
N GLY A 631 68.46 36.82 -44.47
CA GLY A 631 67.99 36.45 -43.13
C GLY A 631 67.33 37.60 -42.37
N ARG A 632 67.02 38.71 -43.06
CA ARG A 632 66.43 39.91 -42.47
C ARG A 632 64.91 39.84 -42.47
N ILE A 633 64.30 40.35 -41.41
CA ILE A 633 62.85 40.43 -41.29
C ILE A 633 62.31 41.49 -42.26
N MET A 634 61.41 41.06 -43.15
CA MET A 634 60.74 41.88 -44.16
C MET A 634 59.41 42.43 -43.66
N HIS A 635 58.57 41.57 -43.07
CA HIS A 635 57.28 41.95 -42.51
C HIS A 635 56.97 41.14 -41.26
N ILE A 636 56.27 41.76 -40.32
CA ILE A 636 55.73 41.13 -39.10
C ILE A 636 54.28 41.54 -38.90
N ASN A 637 53.51 40.72 -38.21
CA ASN A 637 52.19 41.10 -37.73
C ASN A 637 52.25 41.62 -36.28
N ALA A 638 51.21 42.33 -35.83
CA ALA A 638 51.12 42.92 -34.49
C ALA A 638 51.24 41.88 -33.36
N ARG A 639 50.90 40.61 -33.62
CA ARG A 639 51.08 39.52 -32.66
C ARG A 639 52.55 39.26 -32.31
N VAL A 640 53.50 39.58 -33.19
CA VAL A 640 54.92 39.56 -32.83
C VAL A 640 55.21 40.56 -31.72
N THR A 641 54.65 41.77 -31.82
CA THR A 641 54.79 42.81 -30.80
C THR A 641 54.12 42.43 -29.48
N ASP A 642 52.91 41.88 -29.51
CA ASP A 642 52.20 41.45 -28.29
C ASP A 642 52.88 40.23 -27.62
N LEU A 643 53.34 39.28 -28.43
CA LEU A 643 53.90 38.02 -27.95
C LEU A 643 55.31 38.19 -27.37
N TYR A 644 56.11 39.07 -27.99
CA TYR A 644 57.51 39.29 -27.59
C TYR A 644 57.73 40.63 -26.87
N GLY A 645 56.76 41.54 -26.80
CA GLY A 645 56.88 42.83 -26.10
C GLY A 645 57.74 43.88 -26.83
N LEU A 646 57.77 43.87 -28.16
CA LEU A 646 58.72 44.66 -28.99
C LEU A 646 58.05 45.80 -29.77
N VAL A 647 58.73 46.94 -29.99
CA VAL A 647 58.19 48.07 -30.77
C VAL A 647 58.46 47.89 -32.28
N PRO A 648 57.46 47.99 -33.18
CA PRO A 648 57.59 47.64 -34.60
C PRO A 648 58.70 48.36 -35.38
N ALA A 649 58.97 49.64 -35.05
CA ALA A 649 59.96 50.46 -35.74
C ALA A 649 61.42 50.01 -35.56
N GLN A 650 61.68 49.03 -34.69
CA GLN A 650 63.02 48.51 -34.37
C GLN A 650 63.31 47.14 -34.99
N LEU A 651 62.38 46.56 -35.76
CA LEU A 651 62.44 45.15 -36.18
C LEU A 651 62.61 44.91 -37.68
N GLU A 652 62.14 45.84 -38.53
CA GLU A 652 62.30 45.70 -39.97
C GLU A 652 63.79 45.87 -40.36
N GLY A 653 64.33 44.86 -41.04
CA GLY A 653 65.73 44.84 -41.48
C GLY A 653 66.74 44.24 -40.48
N VAL A 654 66.31 43.84 -39.29
CA VAL A 654 67.14 43.10 -38.30
C VAL A 654 67.09 41.60 -38.60
N THR A 655 68.15 40.87 -38.26
CA THR A 655 68.18 39.40 -38.39
C THR A 655 67.63 38.72 -37.13
N ILE A 656 67.10 37.50 -37.27
CA ILE A 656 66.52 36.74 -36.14
C ILE A 656 67.54 36.46 -35.03
N ASP A 657 68.81 36.29 -35.42
CA ASP A 657 69.93 36.08 -34.50
C ASP A 657 70.17 37.30 -33.61
N GLU A 658 70.27 38.49 -34.21
CA GLU A 658 70.41 39.78 -33.52
C GLU A 658 69.22 40.05 -32.59
N LEU A 659 68.02 39.60 -32.97
CA LEU A 659 66.84 39.69 -32.13
C LEU A 659 67.01 38.85 -30.86
N SER A 660 67.46 37.59 -30.97
CA SER A 660 67.57 36.64 -29.85
C SER A 660 68.62 36.97 -28.78
N GLN A 661 69.52 37.93 -29.04
CA GLN A 661 70.63 38.35 -28.17
C GLN A 661 71.51 37.21 -27.62
N GLY A 662 71.52 36.04 -28.28
CA GLY A 662 72.34 34.88 -27.87
C GLY A 662 71.84 34.11 -26.64
N GLU A 663 70.63 34.39 -26.14
CA GLU A 663 70.00 33.68 -25.01
C GLU A 663 68.93 32.67 -25.46
N SER A 664 69.08 32.12 -26.67
CA SER A 664 68.30 30.96 -27.10
C SER A 664 68.85 29.70 -26.44
N PRO A 665 68.01 28.74 -26.00
CA PRO A 665 68.48 27.43 -25.55
C PRO A 665 69.18 26.61 -26.66
N TYR A 666 69.15 27.08 -27.91
CA TYR A 666 69.79 26.49 -29.08
C TYR A 666 70.86 27.42 -29.67
N SER A 667 71.95 26.83 -30.15
CA SER A 667 73.07 27.56 -30.76
C SER A 667 72.74 28.11 -32.17
N ASN A 668 73.44 29.14 -32.63
CA ASN A 668 73.27 29.71 -33.98
C ASN A 668 73.44 28.68 -35.11
N ALA A 669 74.24 27.64 -34.88
CA ALA A 669 74.40 26.54 -35.82
C ALA A 669 73.13 25.69 -35.95
N GLU A 670 72.38 25.49 -34.86
CA GLU A 670 71.12 24.74 -34.84
C GLU A 670 69.97 25.54 -35.45
N ALA A 671 69.90 26.85 -35.18
CA ALA A 671 68.92 27.73 -35.81
C ALA A 671 69.08 27.75 -37.35
N MET A 672 70.32 27.88 -37.85
CA MET A 672 70.60 27.82 -39.29
C MET A 672 70.34 26.43 -39.90
N ALA A 673 70.46 25.35 -39.09
CA ALA A 673 70.07 24.01 -39.51
C ALA A 673 68.57 23.94 -39.83
N TRP A 674 67.69 24.63 -39.07
CA TRP A 674 66.25 24.66 -39.38
C TRP A 674 65.91 25.41 -40.66
N PHE A 675 66.56 26.55 -40.96
CA PHE A 675 66.36 27.26 -42.23
C PHE A 675 66.89 26.47 -43.43
N SER A 676 68.04 25.81 -43.29
CA SER A 676 68.59 24.95 -44.33
C SER A 676 67.74 23.69 -44.56
N ALA A 677 67.23 23.06 -43.49
CA ALA A 677 66.29 21.96 -43.57
C ALA A 677 64.95 22.40 -44.19
N ALA A 678 64.45 23.59 -43.85
CA ALA A 678 63.24 24.16 -44.48
C ALA A 678 63.39 24.39 -45.99
N THR A 679 64.63 24.56 -46.46
CA THR A 679 64.97 24.73 -47.87
C THR A 679 65.10 23.39 -48.60
N ARG A 680 65.72 22.40 -47.96
CA ARG A 680 66.04 21.09 -48.57
C ARG A 680 64.93 20.06 -48.42
N ASP A 681 64.30 20.00 -47.24
CA ASP A 681 63.46 18.89 -46.79
C ASP A 681 61.96 19.29 -46.68
N GLY A 682 61.62 20.55 -46.97
CA GLY A 682 60.25 21.09 -46.86
C GLY A 682 59.96 21.73 -45.49
N PRO A 683 58.71 22.13 -45.20
CA PRO A 683 58.36 22.89 -43.98
C PRO A 683 58.83 22.19 -42.70
N GLN A 684 59.42 22.95 -41.78
CA GLN A 684 59.92 22.45 -40.50
C GLN A 684 59.04 22.95 -39.36
N ARG A 685 58.85 22.12 -38.34
CA ARG A 685 58.08 22.48 -37.15
C ARG A 685 58.82 22.02 -35.89
N PHE A 686 58.98 22.91 -34.93
CA PHE A 686 59.76 22.65 -33.71
C PHE A 686 59.23 23.48 -32.53
N GLU A 687 59.40 22.96 -31.31
CA GLU A 687 59.03 23.65 -30.06
C GLU A 687 60.30 24.18 -29.36
N TRP A 688 60.21 25.38 -28.78
CA TRP A 688 61.32 25.99 -28.04
C TRP A 688 60.83 27.04 -27.04
N HIS A 689 61.75 27.54 -26.20
CA HIS A 689 61.46 28.63 -25.26
C HIS A 689 61.78 29.98 -25.88
N ALA A 690 60.76 30.80 -26.04
CA ALA A 690 60.89 32.21 -26.39
C ALA A 690 61.01 33.07 -25.14
N ARG A 691 61.62 34.25 -25.28
CA ARG A 691 61.76 35.24 -24.20
C ARG A 691 61.01 36.51 -24.56
N ARG A 692 60.23 37.06 -23.63
CA ARG A 692 59.62 38.40 -23.75
C ARG A 692 60.68 39.47 -23.50
N TYR A 693 60.71 40.52 -24.31
CA TYR A 693 61.75 41.55 -24.27
C TYR A 693 61.45 42.69 -23.29
N ASP A 694 60.19 42.87 -22.93
CA ASP A 694 59.74 43.84 -21.93
C ASP A 694 59.88 43.31 -20.50
N THR A 695 59.62 42.01 -20.28
CA THR A 695 59.62 41.40 -18.94
C THR A 695 60.76 40.40 -18.69
N SER A 696 61.50 39.98 -19.72
CA SER A 696 62.50 38.89 -19.68
C SER A 696 61.95 37.51 -19.29
N GLU A 697 60.64 37.31 -19.31
CA GLU A 697 59.99 36.03 -19.00
C GLU A 697 60.14 35.01 -20.14
N LEU A 698 60.36 33.73 -19.79
CA LEU A 698 60.42 32.62 -20.75
C LEU A 698 59.06 31.94 -20.90
N PHE A 699 58.65 31.65 -22.13
CA PHE A 699 57.39 30.97 -22.44
C PHE A 699 57.55 29.98 -23.60
N TRP A 700 56.68 28.96 -23.64
CA TRP A 700 56.76 27.91 -24.66
C TRP A 700 56.12 28.35 -25.96
N VAL A 701 56.88 28.21 -27.04
CA VAL A 701 56.37 28.45 -28.39
C VAL A 701 56.62 27.26 -29.29
N GLU A 702 55.72 27.09 -30.23
CA GLU A 702 55.90 26.21 -31.37
C GLU A 702 56.09 27.06 -32.62
N THR A 703 57.13 26.78 -33.40
CA THR A 703 57.44 27.50 -34.63
C THR A 703 57.34 26.58 -35.83
N SER A 704 56.54 26.99 -36.81
CA SER A 704 56.46 26.38 -38.13
C SER A 704 57.14 27.28 -39.15
N LEU A 705 58.22 26.79 -39.75
CA LEU A 705 59.06 27.52 -40.69
C LEU A 705 58.92 26.94 -42.10
N ARG A 706 58.59 27.78 -43.08
CA ARG A 706 58.42 27.37 -44.47
C ARG A 706 59.01 28.38 -45.45
N ARG A 707 59.68 27.89 -46.50
CA ARG A 707 60.07 28.72 -47.65
C ARG A 707 58.87 29.00 -48.57
N SER A 708 58.70 30.25 -48.98
CA SER A 708 57.62 30.72 -49.85
C SER A 708 58.11 31.83 -50.78
N GLN A 709 57.26 32.24 -51.71
CA GLN A 709 57.44 33.47 -52.49
C GLN A 709 56.33 34.45 -52.14
N LEU A 710 56.70 35.69 -51.82
CA LEU A 710 55.77 36.79 -51.61
C LEU A 710 56.13 37.91 -52.60
N THR A 711 55.15 38.36 -53.39
CA THR A 711 55.33 39.44 -54.39
C THR A 711 56.52 39.24 -55.35
N GLY A 712 56.90 37.97 -55.61
CA GLY A 712 58.01 37.62 -56.50
C GLY A 712 59.39 37.51 -55.84
N GLU A 713 59.51 37.76 -54.53
CA GLU A 713 60.74 37.57 -53.77
C GLU A 713 60.71 36.28 -52.93
N ASP A 714 61.84 35.60 -52.87
CA ASP A 714 62.02 34.39 -52.04
C ASP A 714 62.15 34.77 -50.56
N CYS A 715 61.26 34.24 -49.74
CA CYS A 715 61.21 34.48 -48.30
C CYS A 715 60.95 33.20 -47.51
N PHE A 716 61.23 33.24 -46.22
CA PHE A 716 60.71 32.29 -45.25
C PHE A 716 59.56 32.93 -44.49
N ILE A 717 58.48 32.17 -44.31
CA ILE A 717 57.38 32.53 -43.43
C ILE A 717 57.53 31.65 -42.19
N ALA A 718 57.82 32.27 -41.06
CA ALA A 718 57.84 31.62 -39.76
C ALA A 718 56.56 32.00 -39.01
N VAL A 719 55.77 31.00 -38.62
CA VAL A 719 54.59 31.20 -37.79
C VAL A 719 54.90 30.64 -36.41
N VAL A 720 54.72 31.45 -35.38
CA VAL A 720 55.09 31.15 -34.00
C VAL A 720 53.85 31.23 -33.10
N ARG A 721 53.50 30.09 -32.51
CA ARG A 721 52.32 29.93 -31.64
C ARG A 721 52.77 29.82 -30.19
N ASP A 722 52.15 30.59 -29.29
CA ASP A 722 52.23 30.32 -27.85
C ASP A 722 51.40 29.07 -27.53
N ILE A 723 52.04 28.04 -26.98
CA ILE A 723 51.38 26.78 -26.63
C ILE A 723 51.18 26.61 -25.11
N GLY A 724 51.43 27.66 -24.31
CA GLY A 724 51.26 27.64 -22.86
C GLY A 724 49.82 27.33 -22.43
N PHE A 725 48.85 28.11 -22.94
CA PHE A 725 47.43 27.94 -22.63
C PHE A 725 46.87 26.60 -23.15
N GLU A 726 47.37 26.09 -24.27
CA GLU A 726 46.90 24.84 -24.87
C GLU A 726 47.38 23.62 -24.09
N LYS A 727 48.58 23.70 -23.49
CA LYS A 727 49.08 22.69 -22.54
C LYS A 727 48.29 22.72 -21.23
N GLU A 728 47.94 23.89 -20.70
CA GLU A 728 47.11 24.03 -19.51
C GLU A 728 45.64 23.61 -19.74
N ALA A 729 45.03 24.00 -20.86
CA ALA A 729 43.68 23.62 -21.24
C ALA A 729 43.57 22.11 -21.48
N ARG A 730 44.59 21.47 -22.06
CA ARG A 730 44.64 20.01 -22.21
C ARG A 730 44.65 19.31 -20.85
N GLN A 731 45.39 19.85 -19.88
CA GLN A 731 45.39 19.35 -18.50
C GLN A 731 44.02 19.53 -17.81
N LEU A 732 43.38 20.70 -17.98
CA LEU A 732 42.07 20.99 -17.41
C LEU A 732 40.96 20.12 -18.01
N LEU A 733 41.00 19.89 -19.33
CA LEU A 733 40.03 19.06 -20.05
C LEU A 733 40.17 17.59 -19.68
N GLN A 734 41.40 17.12 -19.42
CA GLN A 734 41.66 15.79 -18.85
C GLN A 734 41.00 15.64 -17.48
N ASN A 735 41.12 16.65 -16.61
CA ASN A 735 40.50 16.65 -15.28
C ASN A 735 38.96 16.71 -15.35
N GLN A 736 38.39 17.49 -16.26
CA GLN A 736 36.93 17.52 -16.47
C GLN A 736 36.38 16.20 -16.99
N LYS A 737 37.11 15.52 -17.88
CA LYS A 737 36.71 14.21 -18.41
C LYS A 737 36.62 13.15 -17.30
N VAL A 738 37.60 13.12 -16.40
CA VAL A 738 37.58 12.21 -15.24
C VAL A 738 36.38 12.48 -14.33
N ASN A 739 36.11 13.75 -14.01
CA ASN A 739 34.92 14.12 -13.20
C ASN A 739 33.60 13.74 -13.87
N LEU A 740 33.49 13.88 -15.20
CA LEU A 740 32.29 13.50 -15.94
C LEU A 740 32.08 11.99 -15.94
N GLU A 741 33.14 11.21 -16.13
CA GLU A 741 33.10 9.74 -16.09
C GLU A 741 32.66 9.23 -14.71
N GLU A 742 33.12 9.86 -13.63
CA GLU A 742 32.70 9.56 -12.26
C GLU A 742 31.22 9.89 -12.04
N GLN A 743 30.74 11.06 -12.49
CA GLN A 743 29.32 11.42 -12.40
C GLN A 743 28.41 10.49 -13.20
N VAL A 744 28.84 10.05 -14.39
CA VAL A 744 28.09 9.09 -15.20
C VAL A 744 28.04 7.73 -14.50
N GLN A 745 29.13 7.27 -13.88
CA GLN A 745 29.11 6.03 -13.10
C GLN A 745 28.17 6.10 -11.89
N ILE A 746 28.18 7.22 -11.14
CA ILE A 746 27.28 7.44 -10.01
C ILE A 746 25.81 7.42 -10.49
N ARG A 747 25.47 8.20 -11.51
CA ARG A 747 24.12 8.24 -12.10
C ARG A 747 23.66 6.90 -12.65
N THR A 748 24.57 6.14 -13.27
CA THR A 748 24.26 4.80 -13.79
C THR A 748 23.97 3.82 -12.66
N ARG A 749 24.69 3.94 -11.53
CA ARG A 749 24.47 3.12 -10.34
C ARG A 749 23.19 3.49 -9.61
N GLU A 750 22.88 4.78 -9.47
CA GLU A 750 21.60 5.26 -8.94
C GLU A 750 20.41 4.75 -9.78
N LEU A 751 20.53 4.80 -11.10
CA LEU A 751 19.49 4.31 -12.01
C LEU A 751 19.31 2.80 -11.91
N ALA A 752 20.41 2.04 -11.78
CA ALA A 752 20.36 0.59 -11.60
C ALA A 752 19.65 0.22 -10.29
N LEU A 753 19.98 0.89 -9.18
CA LEU A 753 19.34 0.69 -7.88
C LEU A 753 17.85 1.06 -7.90
N ALA A 754 17.50 2.18 -8.55
CA ALA A 754 16.10 2.59 -8.69
C ALA A 754 15.29 1.61 -9.55
N LYS A 755 15.90 1.04 -10.61
CA LYS A 755 15.29 0.01 -11.46
C LYS A 755 15.07 -1.29 -10.68
N GLU A 756 16.07 -1.74 -9.92
CA GLU A 756 15.98 -2.95 -9.09
C GLU A 756 14.91 -2.82 -8.00
N ALA A 757 14.81 -1.64 -7.35
CA ALA A 757 13.75 -1.35 -6.40
C ALA A 757 12.36 -1.38 -7.05
N ALA A 758 12.21 -0.83 -8.26
CA ALA A 758 10.95 -0.86 -9.01
C ALA A 758 10.56 -2.28 -9.45
N GLU A 759 11.51 -3.10 -9.89
CA GLU A 759 11.28 -4.50 -10.26
C GLU A 759 10.88 -5.34 -9.03
N THR A 760 11.56 -5.14 -7.90
CA THR A 760 11.23 -5.81 -6.62
C THR A 760 9.83 -5.42 -6.13
N ALA A 761 9.47 -4.15 -6.21
CA ALA A 761 8.12 -3.68 -5.87
C ALA A 761 7.05 -4.30 -6.79
N ASN A 762 7.35 -4.51 -8.07
CA ASN A 762 6.41 -5.10 -9.02
C ASN A 762 6.21 -6.61 -8.78
N VAL A 763 7.28 -7.32 -8.41
CA VAL A 763 7.20 -8.73 -7.98
C VAL A 763 6.38 -8.86 -6.69
N ALA A 764 6.63 -8.00 -5.70
CA ALA A 764 5.89 -7.97 -4.44
C ALA A 764 4.39 -7.67 -4.66
N LYS A 765 4.06 -6.69 -5.52
CA LYS A 765 2.68 -6.39 -5.93
C LYS A 765 1.99 -7.60 -6.55
N SER A 766 2.69 -8.33 -7.41
CA SER A 766 2.15 -9.52 -8.08
C SER A 766 1.90 -10.69 -7.12
N ALA A 767 2.81 -10.90 -6.15
CA ALA A 767 2.66 -11.91 -5.11
C ALA A 767 1.52 -11.56 -4.13
N PHE A 768 1.41 -10.29 -3.74
CA PHE A 768 0.33 -9.79 -2.89
C PHE A 768 -1.05 -10.03 -3.52
N LEU A 769 -1.22 -9.69 -4.80
CA LEU A 769 -2.50 -9.91 -5.51
C LEU A 769 -2.84 -11.41 -5.64
N ALA A 770 -1.84 -12.27 -5.87
CA ALA A 770 -2.04 -13.71 -5.93
C ALA A 770 -2.51 -14.30 -4.58
N ASN A 771 -1.91 -13.85 -3.47
CA ASN A 771 -2.29 -14.28 -2.12
C ASN A 771 -3.68 -13.75 -1.75
N MET A 772 -3.95 -12.47 -2.03
CA MET A 772 -5.26 -11.87 -1.76
C MET A 772 -6.39 -12.55 -2.51
N SER A 773 -6.15 -13.02 -3.74
CA SER A 773 -7.14 -13.83 -4.44
C SER A 773 -7.49 -15.11 -3.70
N HIS A 774 -6.50 -15.78 -3.11
CA HIS A 774 -6.73 -17.01 -2.37
C HIS A 774 -7.54 -16.73 -1.11
N GLU A 775 -7.20 -15.66 -0.39
CA GLU A 775 -7.90 -15.25 0.83
C GLU A 775 -9.32 -14.73 0.59
N ILE A 776 -9.62 -14.16 -0.59
CA ILE A 776 -11.00 -13.77 -0.96
C ILE A 776 -11.79 -14.97 -1.50
N ARG A 777 -11.13 -15.91 -2.21
CA ARG A 777 -11.79 -17.09 -2.78
C ARG A 777 -12.32 -18.04 -1.71
N THR A 778 -11.57 -18.25 -0.63
CA THR A 778 -11.95 -19.16 0.46
C THR A 778 -13.28 -18.78 1.15
N PRO A 779 -13.48 -17.56 1.68
CA PRO A 779 -14.75 -17.19 2.30
C PRO A 779 -15.89 -17.14 1.28
N LEU A 780 -15.62 -16.77 0.03
CA LEU A 780 -16.64 -16.67 -1.01
C LEU A 780 -17.14 -18.03 -1.49
N ASN A 781 -16.26 -19.04 -1.55
CA ASN A 781 -16.64 -20.42 -1.79
C ASN A 781 -17.45 -20.99 -0.63
N ALA A 782 -17.12 -20.64 0.62
CA ALA A 782 -17.91 -21.01 1.79
C ALA A 782 -19.32 -20.38 1.77
N ILE A 783 -19.44 -19.11 1.39
CA ILE A 783 -20.73 -18.42 1.21
C ILE A 783 -21.55 -19.09 0.10
N THR A 784 -20.94 -19.38 -1.05
CA THR A 784 -21.62 -20.04 -2.18
C THR A 784 -22.06 -21.46 -1.82
N GLY A 785 -21.23 -22.19 -1.07
CA GLY A 785 -21.57 -23.51 -0.53
C GLY A 785 -22.75 -23.45 0.46
N MET A 786 -22.74 -22.48 1.38
CA MET A 786 -23.83 -22.28 2.35
C MET A 786 -25.16 -21.91 1.67
N VAL A 787 -25.10 -21.08 0.62
CA VAL A 787 -26.27 -20.75 -0.21
C VAL A 787 -26.86 -21.99 -0.87
N HIS A 788 -26.00 -22.88 -1.37
CA HIS A 788 -26.42 -24.15 -1.96
C HIS A 788 -27.08 -25.09 -0.92
N LEU A 789 -26.54 -25.16 0.30
CA LEU A 789 -27.10 -25.94 1.41
C LEU A 789 -28.44 -25.39 1.89
N LEU A 790 -28.56 -24.08 2.08
CA LEU A 790 -29.79 -23.41 2.49
C LEU A 790 -30.93 -23.59 1.46
N ARG A 791 -30.58 -23.69 0.17
CA ARG A 791 -31.53 -23.93 -0.92
C ARG A 791 -32.19 -25.31 -0.83
N ARG A 792 -31.47 -26.33 -0.34
CA ARG A 792 -32.02 -27.68 -0.15
C ARG A 792 -32.98 -27.79 1.04
N GLY A 793 -32.86 -26.91 2.04
CA GLY A 793 -33.69 -26.91 3.26
C GLY A 793 -34.96 -26.04 3.18
N THR A 794 -35.14 -25.27 2.11
CA THR A 794 -36.20 -24.25 1.98
C THR A 794 -37.23 -24.66 0.93
N SER A 795 -38.52 -24.62 1.28
CA SER A 795 -39.65 -24.74 0.34
C SER A 795 -40.29 -23.38 0.01
N ASP A 796 -39.84 -22.30 0.66
CA ASP A 796 -40.29 -20.94 0.42
C ASP A 796 -39.63 -20.33 -0.83
N LYS A 797 -40.48 -20.03 -1.81
CA LYS A 797 -40.11 -19.42 -3.10
C LYS A 797 -39.37 -18.09 -2.92
N LYS A 798 -39.71 -17.30 -1.90
CA LYS A 798 -39.12 -15.98 -1.64
C LYS A 798 -37.71 -16.08 -1.05
N GLN A 799 -37.42 -17.12 -0.26
CA GLN A 799 -36.07 -17.42 0.21
C GLN A 799 -35.21 -17.99 -0.93
N SER A 800 -35.75 -18.88 -1.78
CA SER A 800 -35.01 -19.38 -2.95
C SER A 800 -34.56 -18.25 -3.88
N GLU A 801 -35.43 -17.28 -4.15
CA GLU A 801 -35.09 -16.12 -4.99
C GLU A 801 -34.00 -15.23 -4.36
N ARG A 802 -33.96 -15.11 -3.02
CA ARG A 802 -32.90 -14.39 -2.30
C ARG A 802 -31.57 -15.14 -2.37
N LEU A 803 -31.62 -16.47 -2.22
CA LEU A 803 -30.45 -17.34 -2.33
C LEU A 803 -29.87 -17.30 -3.77
N ASP A 804 -30.71 -17.34 -4.80
CA ASP A 804 -30.28 -17.20 -6.20
C ASP A 804 -29.56 -15.86 -6.44
N LYS A 805 -30.03 -14.77 -5.83
CA LYS A 805 -29.36 -13.46 -5.92
C LYS A 805 -27.98 -13.44 -5.25
N ILE A 806 -27.84 -14.09 -4.09
CA ILE A 806 -26.55 -14.18 -3.38
C ILE A 806 -25.57 -15.04 -4.19
N GLU A 807 -26.03 -16.14 -4.77
CA GLU A 807 -25.20 -17.03 -5.61
C GLU A 807 -24.69 -16.30 -6.86
N VAL A 808 -25.57 -15.55 -7.54
CA VAL A 808 -25.20 -14.75 -8.71
C VAL A 808 -24.21 -13.65 -8.35
N ALA A 809 -24.41 -12.96 -7.22
CA ALA A 809 -23.48 -11.93 -6.74
C ALA A 809 -22.10 -12.52 -6.40
N GLY A 810 -22.06 -13.69 -5.74
CA GLY A 810 -20.80 -14.37 -5.39
C GLY A 810 -20.03 -14.84 -6.62
N ARG A 811 -20.73 -15.43 -7.61
CA ARG A 811 -20.13 -15.84 -8.88
C ARG A 811 -19.58 -14.66 -9.67
N HIS A 812 -20.33 -13.56 -9.71
CA HIS A 812 -19.88 -12.33 -10.38
C HIS A 812 -18.60 -11.77 -9.73
N LEU A 813 -18.51 -11.76 -8.40
CA LEU A 813 -17.33 -11.28 -7.69
C LEU A 813 -16.09 -12.16 -7.98
N LEU A 814 -16.26 -13.49 -8.03
CA LEU A 814 -15.19 -14.41 -8.44
C LEU A 814 -14.71 -14.13 -9.86
N GLU A 815 -15.62 -13.87 -10.80
CA GLU A 815 -15.26 -13.50 -12.17
C GLU A 815 -14.46 -12.20 -12.23
N VAL A 816 -14.83 -11.18 -11.47
CA VAL A 816 -14.11 -9.90 -11.39
C VAL A 816 -12.69 -10.11 -10.85
N ILE A 817 -12.56 -10.87 -9.77
CA ILE A 817 -11.26 -11.14 -9.14
C ILE A 817 -10.35 -11.92 -10.09
N ASN A 818 -10.87 -12.99 -10.71
CA ASN A 818 -10.11 -13.77 -11.68
C ASN A 818 -9.67 -12.92 -12.88
N ALA A 819 -10.53 -12.00 -13.36
CA ALA A 819 -10.20 -11.08 -14.44
C ALA A 819 -9.06 -10.11 -14.08
N ILE A 820 -9.05 -9.57 -12.86
CA ILE A 820 -7.98 -8.68 -12.37
C ILE A 820 -6.64 -9.42 -12.24
N LEU A 821 -6.68 -10.68 -11.80
CA LEU A 821 -5.49 -11.51 -11.67
C LEU A 821 -4.91 -11.93 -13.01
N ASP A 822 -5.76 -12.35 -13.95
CA ASP A 822 -5.32 -12.68 -15.30
C ASP A 822 -4.61 -11.46 -15.93
N LEU A 823 -5.18 -10.25 -15.77
CA LEU A 823 -4.54 -9.00 -16.22
C LEU A 823 -3.19 -8.75 -15.53
N SER A 824 -3.12 -8.90 -14.21
CA SER A 824 -1.89 -8.69 -13.44
C SER A 824 -0.78 -9.68 -13.82
N LYS A 825 -1.13 -10.95 -14.09
CA LYS A 825 -0.18 -11.98 -14.54
C LYS A 825 0.36 -11.69 -15.94
N ILE A 826 -0.48 -11.17 -16.82
CA ILE A 826 -0.09 -10.78 -18.18
C ILE A 826 0.89 -9.59 -18.13
N GLU A 827 0.63 -8.57 -17.31
CA GLU A 827 1.54 -7.42 -17.13
C GLU A 827 2.89 -7.83 -16.52
N ALA A 828 2.89 -8.85 -15.66
CA ALA A 828 4.10 -9.42 -15.06
C ALA A 828 4.84 -10.42 -15.97
N GLY A 829 4.34 -10.72 -17.18
CA GLY A 829 4.96 -11.67 -18.11
C GLY A 829 4.88 -13.15 -17.69
N LYS A 830 4.02 -13.49 -16.71
CA LYS A 830 3.87 -14.84 -16.14
C LYS A 830 2.62 -15.60 -16.65
N PHE A 831 2.07 -15.18 -17.79
CA PHE A 831 0.88 -15.80 -18.38
C PHE A 831 1.27 -16.97 -19.29
N HIS A 832 1.00 -18.20 -18.84
CA HIS A 832 1.30 -19.43 -19.59
C HIS A 832 0.06 -19.95 -20.33
N MET A 833 0.28 -20.49 -21.54
CA MET A 833 -0.76 -21.05 -22.41
C MET A 833 -0.63 -22.57 -22.42
N ASP A 834 -1.74 -23.27 -22.26
CA ASP A 834 -1.76 -24.74 -22.35
C ASP A 834 -1.66 -25.18 -23.84
N GLU A 835 -0.85 -26.20 -24.13
CA GLU A 835 -0.75 -26.80 -25.46
C GLU A 835 -1.45 -28.16 -25.46
N SER A 836 -2.76 -28.15 -25.69
CA SER A 836 -3.62 -29.34 -25.69
C SER A 836 -4.29 -29.55 -27.06
N PRO A 837 -4.75 -30.77 -27.43
CA PRO A 837 -5.54 -30.98 -28.63
C PRO A 837 -6.87 -30.20 -28.57
N VAL A 838 -7.15 -29.39 -29.58
CA VAL A 838 -8.31 -28.50 -29.62
C VAL A 838 -9.22 -28.82 -30.80
N ARG A 839 -10.51 -28.93 -30.50
CA ARG A 839 -11.61 -29.10 -31.46
C ARG A 839 -12.46 -27.83 -31.51
N ILE A 840 -12.24 -27.01 -32.54
CA ILE A 840 -12.88 -25.69 -32.69
C ILE A 840 -14.40 -25.81 -32.81
N ASP A 841 -14.87 -26.86 -33.47
CA ASP A 841 -16.30 -27.20 -33.58
C ASP A 841 -16.95 -27.39 -32.20
N GLN A 842 -16.25 -28.08 -31.28
CA GLN A 842 -16.74 -28.29 -29.91
C GLN A 842 -16.73 -26.98 -29.11
N ILE A 843 -15.67 -26.16 -29.20
CA ILE A 843 -15.60 -24.89 -28.49
C ILE A 843 -16.76 -23.96 -28.90
N VAL A 844 -17.02 -23.84 -30.20
CA VAL A 844 -18.12 -23.02 -30.71
C VAL A 844 -19.47 -23.58 -30.25
N ALA A 845 -19.66 -24.90 -30.30
CA ALA A 845 -20.90 -25.53 -29.84
C ALA A 845 -21.13 -25.30 -28.33
N SER A 846 -20.11 -25.50 -27.49
CA SER A 846 -20.18 -25.26 -26.05
C SER A 846 -20.47 -23.79 -25.73
N ALA A 847 -19.84 -22.84 -26.44
CA ALA A 847 -20.09 -21.42 -26.22
C ALA A 847 -21.53 -21.03 -26.59
N ILE A 848 -22.09 -21.60 -27.68
CA ILE A 848 -23.50 -21.40 -28.08
C ILE A 848 -24.45 -21.97 -27.03
N GLN A 849 -24.17 -23.16 -26.49
CA GLN A 849 -25.01 -23.77 -25.46
C GLN A 849 -25.11 -22.89 -24.21
N ILE A 850 -24.00 -22.28 -23.79
CA ILE A 850 -23.96 -21.41 -22.61
C ILE A 850 -24.83 -20.16 -22.79
N VAL A 851 -24.74 -19.47 -23.94
CA VAL A 851 -25.49 -18.22 -24.17
C VAL A 851 -26.89 -18.42 -24.78
N GLY A 852 -27.19 -19.65 -25.21
CA GLY A 852 -28.40 -19.97 -25.97
C GLY A 852 -29.69 -19.69 -25.21
N ALA A 853 -29.72 -19.96 -23.90
CA ALA A 853 -30.90 -19.72 -23.08
C ALA A 853 -31.25 -18.23 -22.97
N ASP A 854 -30.25 -17.35 -22.83
CA ASP A 854 -30.45 -15.90 -22.73
C ASP A 854 -30.82 -15.30 -24.08
N ALA A 855 -30.19 -15.76 -25.17
CA ALA A 855 -30.55 -15.34 -26.53
C ALA A 855 -31.99 -15.76 -26.89
N ALA A 856 -32.39 -17.00 -26.55
CA ALA A 856 -33.75 -17.49 -26.77
C ALA A 856 -34.79 -16.69 -25.97
N ARG A 857 -34.46 -16.31 -24.72
CA ARG A 857 -35.34 -15.47 -23.89
C ARG A 857 -35.57 -14.08 -24.49
N LYS A 858 -34.56 -13.51 -25.15
CA LYS A 858 -34.66 -12.24 -25.89
C LYS A 858 -35.24 -12.38 -27.30
N GLY A 859 -35.42 -13.61 -27.81
CA GLY A 859 -35.86 -13.85 -29.19
C GLY A 859 -34.79 -13.51 -30.25
N VAL A 860 -33.51 -13.55 -29.88
CA VAL A 860 -32.37 -13.28 -30.78
C VAL A 860 -31.93 -14.58 -31.47
N LEU A 861 -31.81 -14.56 -32.80
CA LEU A 861 -31.41 -15.72 -33.59
C LEU A 861 -29.89 -15.94 -33.52
N LEU A 862 -29.45 -17.07 -32.97
CA LEU A 862 -28.04 -17.48 -32.99
C LEU A 862 -27.73 -18.37 -34.19
N GLN A 863 -26.70 -18.02 -34.96
CA GLN A 863 -26.21 -18.80 -36.09
C GLN A 863 -24.70 -18.99 -36.00
N SER A 864 -24.18 -20.10 -36.53
CA SER A 864 -22.75 -20.36 -36.60
C SER A 864 -22.32 -20.90 -37.95
N LEU A 865 -21.17 -20.41 -38.42
CA LEU A 865 -20.53 -20.82 -39.66
C LEU A 865 -19.04 -21.08 -39.40
N VAL A 866 -18.67 -22.35 -39.30
CA VAL A 866 -17.29 -22.80 -39.08
C VAL A 866 -16.72 -23.31 -40.41
N ALA A 867 -15.60 -22.74 -40.87
CA ALA A 867 -14.90 -23.21 -42.06
C ALA A 867 -14.39 -24.65 -41.89
N THR A 868 -14.13 -25.36 -42.99
CA THR A 868 -13.48 -26.68 -42.93
C THR A 868 -12.05 -26.52 -42.44
N LEU A 869 -11.72 -27.09 -41.28
CA LEU A 869 -10.41 -26.98 -40.62
C LEU A 869 -9.63 -28.31 -40.72
N PRO A 870 -8.28 -28.28 -40.60
CA PRO A 870 -7.49 -29.48 -40.40
C PRO A 870 -7.95 -30.24 -39.13
N ALA A 871 -7.87 -31.57 -39.15
CA ALA A 871 -8.58 -32.41 -38.19
C ALA A 871 -8.06 -32.31 -36.74
N GLU A 872 -6.82 -31.86 -36.52
CA GLU A 872 -6.18 -31.85 -35.20
C GLU A 872 -5.25 -30.64 -35.03
N LEU A 873 -5.69 -29.69 -34.19
CA LEU A 873 -4.97 -28.46 -33.84
C LEU A 873 -4.54 -28.52 -32.38
N MET A 874 -3.44 -27.86 -32.03
CA MET A 874 -2.93 -27.76 -30.66
C MET A 874 -3.01 -26.31 -30.15
N GLY A 875 -3.49 -26.14 -28.92
CA GLY A 875 -3.59 -24.86 -28.22
C GLY A 875 -4.41 -24.94 -26.93
N ASP A 876 -4.80 -23.77 -26.41
CA ASP A 876 -5.53 -23.68 -25.13
C ASP A 876 -7.04 -23.54 -25.38
N ALA A 877 -7.77 -24.65 -25.22
CA ALA A 877 -9.21 -24.68 -25.44
C ALA A 877 -9.99 -23.75 -24.49
N THR A 878 -9.55 -23.66 -23.23
CA THR A 878 -10.20 -22.86 -22.18
C THR A 878 -10.09 -21.37 -22.51
N ARG A 879 -8.91 -20.90 -22.94
CA ARG A 879 -8.69 -19.50 -23.29
C ARG A 879 -9.39 -19.10 -24.59
N LEU A 880 -9.46 -20.00 -25.57
CA LEU A 880 -10.27 -19.79 -26.78
C LEU A 880 -11.76 -19.67 -26.45
N GLN A 881 -12.28 -20.55 -25.60
CA GLN A 881 -13.67 -20.51 -25.16
C GLN A 881 -13.97 -19.24 -24.36
N GLN A 882 -13.07 -18.83 -23.46
CA GLN A 882 -13.19 -17.58 -22.69
C GLN A 882 -13.24 -16.35 -23.61
N ALA A 883 -12.33 -16.25 -24.58
CA ALA A 883 -12.31 -15.16 -25.55
C ALA A 883 -13.62 -15.07 -26.34
N LEU A 884 -14.15 -16.22 -26.77
CA LEU A 884 -15.41 -16.32 -27.52
C LEU A 884 -16.64 -15.98 -26.67
N LEU A 885 -16.70 -16.46 -25.41
CA LEU A 885 -17.77 -16.15 -24.47
C LEU A 885 -17.81 -14.66 -24.12
N ASN A 886 -16.66 -13.98 -23.99
CA ASN A 886 -16.61 -12.54 -23.75
C ASN A 886 -17.28 -11.75 -24.88
N TYR A 887 -17.12 -12.17 -26.14
CA TYR A 887 -17.78 -11.51 -27.27
C TYR A 887 -19.26 -11.91 -27.37
N LEU A 888 -19.60 -13.18 -27.16
CA LEU A 888 -20.98 -13.66 -27.26
C LEU A 888 -21.89 -13.11 -26.16
N SER A 889 -21.43 -13.07 -24.91
CA SER A 889 -22.18 -12.47 -23.81
C SER A 889 -22.45 -10.99 -24.05
N ASN A 890 -21.47 -10.24 -24.57
CA ASN A 890 -21.66 -8.86 -25.00
C ASN A 890 -22.67 -8.75 -26.15
N ALA A 891 -22.56 -9.60 -27.17
CA ALA A 891 -23.50 -9.60 -28.30
C ALA A 891 -24.95 -9.84 -27.86
N VAL A 892 -25.20 -10.82 -26.98
CA VAL A 892 -26.54 -11.12 -26.41
C VAL A 892 -27.03 -9.97 -25.53
N LYS A 893 -26.11 -9.36 -24.76
CA LYS A 893 -26.42 -8.25 -23.88
C LYS A 893 -26.87 -6.99 -24.64
N PHE A 894 -26.22 -6.67 -25.76
CA PHE A 894 -26.46 -5.43 -26.52
C PHE A 894 -27.35 -5.60 -27.76
N THR A 895 -27.84 -6.81 -28.03
CA THR A 895 -28.84 -7.10 -29.07
C THR A 895 -30.17 -7.44 -28.41
N ASP A 896 -31.17 -6.59 -28.58
CA ASP A 896 -32.51 -6.83 -28.04
C ASP A 896 -33.43 -7.53 -29.05
N VAL A 897 -33.30 -7.22 -30.35
CA VAL A 897 -34.02 -7.87 -31.46
C VAL A 897 -33.07 -8.03 -32.63
N GLY A 898 -32.98 -9.22 -33.22
CA GLY A 898 -32.15 -9.47 -34.40
C GLY A 898 -31.46 -10.83 -34.37
N SER A 899 -30.25 -10.88 -34.92
CA SER A 899 -29.41 -12.08 -34.98
C SER A 899 -27.99 -11.83 -34.51
N ILE A 900 -27.36 -12.89 -34.01
CA ILE A 900 -25.95 -12.98 -33.67
C ILE A 900 -25.35 -14.12 -34.51
N GLU A 901 -24.33 -13.81 -35.30
CA GLU A 901 -23.63 -14.77 -36.15
C GLU A 901 -22.20 -15.00 -35.63
N ILE A 902 -21.85 -16.27 -35.43
CA ILE A 902 -20.49 -16.70 -35.08
C ILE A 902 -19.82 -17.22 -36.35
N GLN A 903 -18.65 -16.69 -36.67
CA GLN A 903 -17.90 -17.13 -37.82
C GLN A 903 -16.46 -17.47 -37.47
N VAL A 904 -16.00 -18.64 -37.92
CA VAL A 904 -14.59 -19.03 -37.83
C VAL A 904 -14.03 -19.22 -39.23
N ARG A 905 -13.05 -18.41 -39.61
CA ARG A 905 -12.38 -18.45 -40.91
C ARG A 905 -10.90 -18.80 -40.77
N LEU A 906 -10.39 -19.60 -41.69
CA LEU A 906 -8.94 -19.81 -41.86
C LEU A 906 -8.35 -18.57 -42.54
N LEU A 907 -7.41 -17.89 -41.87
CA LEU A 907 -6.69 -16.75 -42.44
C LEU A 907 -5.40 -17.18 -43.13
N GLU A 908 -4.65 -18.07 -42.49
CA GLU A 908 -3.36 -18.51 -42.98
C GLU A 908 -3.14 -19.98 -42.63
N ASP A 909 -2.63 -20.73 -43.59
CA ASP A 909 -2.31 -22.14 -43.44
C ASP A 909 -0.81 -22.34 -43.64
N ARG A 910 -0.09 -22.62 -42.55
CA ARG A 910 1.37 -22.83 -42.56
C ARG A 910 1.70 -24.32 -42.36
N PRO A 911 2.92 -24.75 -42.69
CA PRO A 911 3.36 -26.13 -42.45
C PRO A 911 3.25 -26.52 -40.96
N ASP A 912 3.63 -25.62 -40.05
CA ASP A 912 3.73 -25.89 -38.60
C ASP A 912 2.50 -25.42 -37.80
N GLY A 913 1.51 -24.81 -38.44
CA GLY A 913 0.34 -24.24 -37.75
C GLY A 913 -0.67 -23.56 -38.66
N VAL A 914 -1.81 -23.15 -38.11
CA VAL A 914 -2.87 -22.38 -38.78
C VAL A 914 -3.19 -21.12 -37.99
N CYS A 915 -3.53 -20.04 -38.68
CA CYS A 915 -4.11 -18.85 -38.05
C CYS A 915 -5.60 -18.78 -38.35
N LEU A 916 -6.42 -18.79 -37.30
CA LEU A 916 -7.87 -18.72 -37.40
C LEU A 916 -8.37 -17.34 -36.94
N ARG A 917 -9.38 -16.81 -37.62
CA ARG A 917 -10.14 -15.63 -37.18
C ARG A 917 -11.51 -16.06 -36.66
N PHE A 918 -11.74 -15.77 -35.40
CA PHE A 918 -13.05 -15.87 -34.75
C PHE A 918 -13.72 -14.51 -34.86
N SER A 919 -14.97 -14.48 -35.26
CA SER A 919 -15.77 -13.26 -35.39
C SER A 919 -17.17 -13.49 -34.85
N VAL A 920 -17.65 -12.54 -34.06
CA VAL A 920 -19.02 -12.49 -33.54
C VAL A 920 -19.64 -11.22 -34.08
N THR A 921 -20.65 -11.39 -34.92
CA THR A 921 -21.41 -10.30 -35.53
C THR A 921 -22.75 -10.19 -34.84
N ASP A 922 -23.05 -9.02 -34.30
CA ASP A 922 -24.33 -8.70 -33.69
C ASP A 922 -25.06 -7.61 -34.48
N THR A 923 -26.39 -7.59 -34.39
CA THR A 923 -27.27 -6.59 -35.02
C THR A 923 -27.81 -5.58 -34.00
N GLY A 924 -27.08 -5.43 -32.88
CA GLY A 924 -27.47 -4.58 -31.76
C GLY A 924 -27.26 -3.09 -32.01
N ILE A 925 -27.14 -2.34 -30.92
CA ILE A 925 -27.08 -0.86 -30.93
C ILE A 925 -25.86 -0.27 -31.67
N GLY A 926 -24.83 -1.07 -31.97
CA GLY A 926 -23.58 -0.57 -32.52
C GLY A 926 -22.83 0.38 -31.57
N ILE A 927 -21.65 0.85 -31.98
CA ILE A 927 -20.75 1.65 -31.14
C ILE A 927 -20.37 2.94 -31.86
N ALA A 928 -20.33 4.04 -31.11
CA ALA A 928 -19.96 5.35 -31.63
C ALA A 928 -18.46 5.42 -31.98
N PRO A 929 -18.06 6.14 -33.06
CA PRO A 929 -16.67 6.17 -33.54
C PRO A 929 -15.63 6.67 -32.52
N ASP A 930 -16.02 7.55 -31.62
CA ASP A 930 -15.20 8.14 -30.56
C ASP A 930 -14.94 7.19 -29.37
N ALA A 931 -15.75 6.13 -29.23
CA ALA A 931 -15.56 5.08 -28.25
C ALA A 931 -14.62 3.96 -28.75
N LEU A 932 -14.53 3.73 -30.07
CA LEU A 932 -13.76 2.63 -30.67
C LEU A 932 -12.29 2.53 -30.22
N PRO A 933 -11.50 3.62 -30.12
CA PRO A 933 -10.09 3.54 -29.74
C PRO A 933 -9.87 3.06 -28.29
N ARG A 934 -10.90 3.18 -27.45
CA ARG A 934 -10.87 3.01 -25.99
C ARG A 934 -11.45 1.67 -25.52
N LEU A 935 -12.21 0.98 -26.37
CA LEU A 935 -12.92 -0.27 -26.02
C LEU A 935 -12.04 -1.41 -25.48
N PHE A 936 -10.77 -1.47 -25.88
CA PHE A 936 -9.84 -2.52 -25.46
C PHE A 936 -8.93 -2.11 -24.30
N SER A 937 -9.07 -0.90 -23.77
CA SER A 937 -8.37 -0.46 -22.56
C SER A 937 -9.00 -1.11 -21.32
N ALA A 938 -8.19 -1.38 -20.29
CA ALA A 938 -8.70 -1.91 -19.04
C ALA A 938 -9.61 -0.87 -18.35
N PHE A 939 -10.74 -1.32 -17.81
CA PHE A 939 -11.73 -0.51 -17.08
C PHE A 939 -12.44 0.58 -17.89
N GLU A 940 -12.25 0.65 -19.22
CA GLU A 940 -13.00 1.60 -20.06
C GLU A 940 -14.35 1.01 -20.51
N GLN A 941 -15.40 1.83 -20.43
CA GLN A 941 -16.76 1.49 -20.84
C GLN A 941 -17.28 2.58 -21.78
N ALA A 942 -18.02 2.17 -22.81
CA ALA A 942 -18.39 3.06 -23.91
C ALA A 942 -19.38 4.19 -23.53
N ASP A 943 -20.15 4.05 -22.45
CA ASP A 943 -21.12 5.08 -22.02
C ASP A 943 -21.51 4.97 -20.53
N ASN A 944 -21.43 6.06 -19.77
CA ASN A 944 -21.78 6.14 -18.34
C ASN A 944 -23.30 6.05 -18.09
N SER A 945 -24.12 6.12 -19.13
CA SER A 945 -25.58 5.96 -19.06
C SER A 945 -26.01 4.48 -19.08
N MET A 946 -25.24 3.62 -19.76
CA MET A 946 -25.54 2.19 -19.96
C MET A 946 -25.08 1.28 -18.80
N THR A 947 -24.27 1.80 -17.88
CA THR A 947 -23.88 1.13 -16.62
C THR A 947 -25.06 0.85 -15.69
N ARG A 948 -26.11 1.69 -15.73
CA ARG A 948 -27.31 1.52 -14.90
C ARG A 948 -28.22 0.37 -15.36
N VAL A 949 -28.15 -0.02 -16.64
CA VAL A 949 -29.07 -1.01 -17.23
C VAL A 949 -28.42 -2.39 -17.35
N TYR A 950 -27.10 -2.44 -17.61
CA TYR A 950 -26.50 -3.64 -18.16
C TYR A 950 -25.25 -4.18 -17.42
N GLY A 951 -24.60 -3.43 -16.52
CA GLY A 951 -23.56 -3.91 -15.58
C GLY A 951 -22.35 -4.70 -16.16
N GLY A 952 -21.12 -4.25 -15.96
CA GLY A 952 -19.93 -4.99 -16.37
C GLY A 952 -18.63 -4.42 -15.80
N THR A 953 -17.54 -5.18 -15.85
CA THR A 953 -16.22 -4.78 -15.28
C THR A 953 -15.37 -3.95 -16.23
N GLY A 954 -15.70 -3.91 -17.53
CA GLY A 954 -14.85 -3.30 -18.56
C GLY A 954 -13.54 -4.07 -18.84
N LEU A 955 -13.38 -5.28 -18.31
CA LEU A 955 -12.14 -6.06 -18.43
C LEU A 955 -12.16 -7.10 -19.56
N GLY A 956 -13.35 -7.58 -19.96
CA GLY A 956 -13.48 -8.70 -20.90
C GLY A 956 -12.82 -8.48 -22.26
N LEU A 957 -13.00 -7.30 -22.87
CA LEU A 957 -12.39 -6.97 -24.17
C LEU A 957 -10.86 -6.84 -24.07
N ALA A 958 -10.36 -6.21 -22.99
CA ALA A 958 -8.93 -6.08 -22.72
C ALA A 958 -8.26 -7.46 -22.55
N ILE A 959 -8.91 -8.38 -21.84
CA ILE A 959 -8.45 -9.76 -21.67
C ILE A 959 -8.44 -10.50 -23.00
N THR A 960 -9.52 -10.42 -23.80
CA THR A 960 -9.57 -11.08 -25.12
C THR A 960 -8.43 -10.62 -26.03
N ARG A 961 -8.09 -9.32 -26.01
CA ARG A 961 -6.94 -8.80 -26.76
C ARG A 961 -5.61 -9.39 -26.28
N LYS A 962 -5.43 -9.55 -24.97
CA LYS A 962 -4.22 -10.16 -24.42
C LYS A 962 -4.11 -11.66 -24.71
N ILE A 963 -5.22 -12.41 -24.64
CA ILE A 963 -5.28 -13.82 -25.04
C ILE A 963 -4.88 -13.97 -26.51
N ALA A 964 -5.44 -13.14 -27.40
CA ALA A 964 -5.10 -13.16 -28.83
C ALA A 964 -3.60 -12.88 -29.05
N GLN A 965 -3.04 -11.88 -28.36
CA GLN A 965 -1.61 -11.57 -28.42
C GLN A 965 -0.74 -12.72 -27.93
N ALA A 966 -1.13 -13.40 -26.85
CA ALA A 966 -0.43 -14.57 -26.32
C ALA A 966 -0.46 -15.76 -27.31
N MET A 967 -1.52 -15.87 -28.13
CA MET A 967 -1.62 -16.85 -29.22
C MET A 967 -0.95 -16.39 -30.53
N GLY A 968 -0.13 -15.33 -30.50
CA GLY A 968 0.53 -14.79 -31.70
C GLY A 968 -0.43 -14.14 -32.70
N GLY A 969 -1.62 -13.72 -32.25
CA GLY A 969 -2.67 -13.05 -33.02
C GLY A 969 -2.98 -11.65 -32.51
N ASN A 970 -4.15 -11.13 -32.88
CA ASN A 970 -4.64 -9.80 -32.48
C ASN A 970 -6.17 -9.79 -32.35
N ALA A 971 -6.73 -8.75 -31.74
CA ALA A 971 -8.17 -8.56 -31.59
C ALA A 971 -8.59 -7.17 -32.08
N GLY A 972 -9.84 -7.04 -32.52
CA GLY A 972 -10.39 -5.79 -33.00
C GLY A 972 -11.91 -5.80 -33.10
N VAL A 973 -12.44 -4.65 -33.52
CA VAL A 973 -13.88 -4.41 -33.67
C VAL A 973 -14.15 -3.52 -34.88
N GLU A 974 -15.21 -3.81 -35.60
CA GLU A 974 -15.79 -2.98 -36.65
C GLU A 974 -17.25 -2.73 -36.26
N SER A 975 -17.67 -1.48 -36.09
CA SER A 975 -19.02 -1.17 -35.60
C SER A 975 -19.54 0.14 -36.17
N GLU A 976 -20.84 0.20 -36.42
CA GLU A 976 -21.55 1.42 -36.82
C GLU A 976 -22.78 1.60 -35.92
N LEU A 977 -22.90 2.78 -35.31
CA LEU A 977 -24.00 3.09 -34.40
C LEU A 977 -25.36 2.86 -35.09
N GLY A 978 -26.19 2.03 -34.47
CA GLY A 978 -27.52 1.64 -34.95
C GLY A 978 -27.57 0.48 -35.95
N LYS A 979 -26.42 -0.07 -36.38
CA LYS A 979 -26.37 -1.20 -37.33
C LYS A 979 -25.75 -2.49 -36.76
N GLY A 980 -25.18 -2.44 -35.56
CA GLY A 980 -24.53 -3.58 -34.90
C GLY A 980 -23.00 -3.52 -34.94
N SER A 981 -22.36 -4.60 -34.48
CA SER A 981 -20.90 -4.69 -34.36
C SER A 981 -20.37 -6.04 -34.79
N VAL A 982 -19.12 -6.05 -35.26
CA VAL A 982 -18.33 -7.25 -35.57
C VAL A 982 -17.10 -7.23 -34.67
N PHE A 983 -17.11 -8.05 -33.62
CA PHE A 983 -15.95 -8.27 -32.77
C PHE A 983 -15.17 -9.47 -33.26
N TRP A 984 -13.84 -9.36 -33.32
CA TRP A 984 -13.00 -10.44 -33.82
C TRP A 984 -11.69 -10.59 -33.03
N PHE A 985 -11.17 -11.80 -33.04
CA PHE A 985 -9.82 -12.11 -32.58
C PHE A 985 -9.19 -13.19 -33.45
N THR A 986 -7.86 -13.22 -33.49
CA THR A 986 -7.09 -14.26 -34.20
C THR A 986 -6.30 -15.11 -33.23
N ALA A 987 -6.19 -16.40 -33.55
CA ALA A 987 -5.41 -17.37 -32.80
C ALA A 987 -4.55 -18.21 -33.75
N CYS A 988 -3.24 -18.25 -33.52
CA CYS A 988 -2.32 -19.11 -34.25
C CYS A 988 -2.13 -20.41 -33.48
N LEU A 989 -2.56 -21.53 -34.06
CA LEU A 989 -2.56 -22.86 -33.46
C LEU A 989 -1.58 -23.77 -34.20
N LYS A 990 -0.89 -24.67 -33.49
CA LYS A 990 0.03 -25.63 -34.12
C LYS A 990 -0.75 -26.80 -34.72
N LYS A 991 -0.20 -27.42 -35.77
CA LYS A 991 -0.72 -28.69 -36.31
C LYS A 991 0.02 -29.86 -35.65
N THR A 992 -0.68 -30.96 -35.38
CA THR A 992 -0.02 -32.22 -34.96
C THR A 992 0.33 -33.08 -36.17
N THR A 993 1.46 -33.80 -36.08
CA THR A 993 1.97 -34.73 -37.10
C THR A 993 1.72 -36.20 -36.78
N GLN A 994 1.06 -36.52 -35.65
CA GLN A 994 0.78 -37.91 -35.28
C GLN A 994 -0.68 -38.28 -35.57
N SER A 995 -0.89 -38.96 -36.69
CA SER A 995 -2.11 -39.71 -36.94
C SER A 995 -2.02 -41.05 -36.21
N GLU A 996 -2.57 -41.14 -35.00
CA GLU A 996 -2.96 -42.42 -34.43
C GLU A 996 -4.48 -42.49 -34.32
N GLN A 997 -5.03 -43.44 -35.08
CA GLN A 997 -6.45 -43.71 -35.20
C GLN A 997 -7.07 -44.03 -33.82
N GLN A 998 -7.87 -43.12 -33.29
CA GLN A 998 -8.92 -43.47 -32.32
C GLN A 998 -10.29 -43.16 -32.91
N THR A 999 -11.00 -44.24 -33.23
CA THR A 999 -12.39 -44.29 -33.69
C THR A 999 -13.33 -43.59 -32.70
N ALA A 1000 -14.24 -42.76 -33.24
CA ALA A 1000 -15.31 -42.10 -32.51
C ALA A 1000 -16.19 -43.08 -31.70
N PRO A 1001 -16.61 -42.73 -30.47
CA PRO A 1001 -17.66 -43.48 -29.78
C PRO A 1001 -19.06 -43.06 -30.26
N PRO A 1002 -20.07 -43.96 -30.18
CA PRO A 1002 -21.42 -43.71 -30.68
C PRO A 1002 -22.26 -42.84 -29.73
N ARG A 1003 -23.29 -42.21 -30.30
CA ARG A 1003 -24.25 -41.30 -29.65
C ARG A 1003 -25.13 -41.95 -28.56
N GLU A 1004 -25.44 -41.12 -27.55
CA GLU A 1004 -26.58 -41.15 -26.61
C GLU A 1004 -26.63 -42.29 -25.57
N ARG A 1005 -25.74 -42.21 -24.57
CA ARG A 1005 -26.00 -42.55 -23.15
C ARG A 1005 -25.28 -41.53 -22.27
N THR A 1006 -25.93 -41.00 -21.24
CA THR A 1006 -25.29 -40.05 -20.31
C THR A 1006 -24.29 -40.80 -19.43
N VAL A 1007 -23.06 -40.26 -19.27
CA VAL A 1007 -21.96 -40.84 -18.45
C VAL A 1007 -22.45 -41.24 -17.05
N GLU A 1008 -23.37 -40.47 -16.47
CA GLU A 1008 -24.03 -40.72 -15.19
C GLU A 1008 -24.88 -42.01 -15.17
N SER A 1009 -25.58 -42.32 -16.26
CA SER A 1009 -26.41 -43.53 -16.38
C SER A 1009 -25.58 -44.81 -16.52
N ASP A 1010 -24.43 -44.73 -17.21
CA ASP A 1010 -23.48 -45.84 -17.30
C ASP A 1010 -22.73 -46.06 -15.98
N LEU A 1011 -22.38 -45.00 -15.25
CA LEU A 1011 -21.80 -45.09 -13.91
C LEU A 1011 -22.76 -45.76 -12.92
N ARG A 1012 -24.04 -45.35 -12.87
CA ARG A 1012 -25.03 -45.96 -11.94
C ARG A 1012 -25.20 -47.47 -12.13
N VAL A 1013 -25.10 -47.98 -13.36
CA VAL A 1013 -25.19 -49.42 -13.65
C VAL A 1013 -23.88 -50.14 -13.35
N ARG A 1014 -22.73 -49.48 -13.49
CA ARG A 1014 -21.40 -50.12 -13.43
C ARG A 1014 -20.66 -49.94 -12.10
N CYS A 1015 -21.03 -48.94 -11.30
CA CYS A 1015 -20.38 -48.56 -10.03
C CYS A 1015 -21.09 -49.05 -8.77
N SER A 1016 -22.27 -49.66 -8.89
CA SER A 1016 -23.03 -50.17 -7.74
C SER A 1016 -22.20 -51.20 -6.96
N GLY A 1017 -21.91 -50.90 -5.69
CA GLY A 1017 -21.16 -51.76 -4.76
C GLY A 1017 -19.63 -51.67 -4.86
N VAL A 1018 -19.09 -50.71 -5.61
CA VAL A 1018 -17.63 -50.46 -5.63
C VAL A 1018 -17.26 -49.55 -4.46
N ARG A 1019 -16.35 -50.03 -3.61
CA ARG A 1019 -15.87 -49.30 -2.43
C ARG A 1019 -14.63 -48.45 -2.75
N ILE A 1020 -14.68 -47.17 -2.41
CA ILE A 1020 -13.60 -46.19 -2.59
C ILE A 1020 -13.29 -45.47 -1.27
N LEU A 1021 -12.10 -44.90 -1.18
CA LEU A 1021 -11.70 -44.07 -0.04
C LEU A 1021 -11.67 -42.59 -0.46
N LEU A 1022 -12.39 -41.74 0.27
CA LEU A 1022 -12.34 -40.29 0.10
C LEU A 1022 -11.58 -39.66 1.27
N VAL A 1023 -10.50 -38.95 0.96
CA VAL A 1023 -9.66 -38.26 1.95
C VAL A 1023 -9.76 -36.75 1.73
N GLU A 1024 -10.43 -36.07 2.66
CA GLU A 1024 -10.71 -34.63 2.60
C GLU A 1024 -10.85 -34.09 4.04
N ASP A 1025 -10.07 -33.08 4.40
CA ASP A 1025 -10.07 -32.47 5.72
C ASP A 1025 -11.26 -31.52 5.93
N GLU A 1026 -11.55 -30.69 4.93
CA GLU A 1026 -12.63 -29.70 4.97
C GLU A 1026 -14.01 -30.37 4.90
N PRO A 1027 -14.84 -30.29 5.97
CA PRO A 1027 -16.13 -30.99 6.05
C PRO A 1027 -17.08 -30.67 4.89
N THR A 1028 -17.06 -29.42 4.41
CA THR A 1028 -17.94 -28.95 3.33
C THR A 1028 -17.60 -29.60 1.99
N ASN A 1029 -16.32 -29.63 1.63
CA ASN A 1029 -15.85 -30.27 0.39
C ASN A 1029 -16.09 -31.77 0.43
N ARG A 1030 -15.90 -32.37 1.61
CA ARG A 1030 -16.11 -33.81 1.84
C ARG A 1030 -17.57 -34.16 1.57
N GLU A 1031 -18.52 -33.38 2.09
CA GLU A 1031 -19.95 -33.58 1.86
C GLU A 1031 -20.34 -33.46 0.38
N ILE A 1032 -19.73 -32.54 -0.37
CA ILE A 1032 -19.97 -32.37 -1.81
C ILE A 1032 -19.46 -33.59 -2.59
N ALA A 1033 -18.23 -34.02 -2.34
CA ALA A 1033 -17.64 -35.20 -3.00
C ALA A 1033 -18.41 -36.49 -2.67
N LEU A 1034 -18.87 -36.64 -1.42
CA LEU A 1034 -19.72 -37.75 -0.99
C LEU A 1034 -21.07 -37.76 -1.69
N THR A 1035 -21.68 -36.59 -1.86
CA THR A 1035 -22.96 -36.48 -2.56
C THR A 1035 -22.84 -37.00 -3.99
N HIS A 1036 -21.83 -36.53 -4.73
CA HIS A 1036 -21.63 -36.95 -6.12
C HIS A 1036 -21.24 -38.42 -6.28
N THR A 1037 -20.42 -38.96 -5.37
CA THR A 1037 -20.03 -40.39 -5.41
C THR A 1037 -21.18 -41.32 -5.03
N ARG A 1038 -22.02 -40.93 -4.06
CA ARG A 1038 -23.22 -41.71 -3.67
C ARG A 1038 -24.32 -41.65 -4.75
N GLU A 1039 -24.47 -40.54 -5.47
CA GLU A 1039 -25.44 -40.40 -6.58
C GLU A 1039 -25.22 -41.44 -7.69
N VAL A 1040 -23.96 -41.83 -7.92
CA VAL A 1040 -23.56 -42.86 -8.89
C VAL A 1040 -23.42 -44.27 -8.29
N GLY A 1041 -23.76 -44.46 -7.01
CA GLY A 1041 -23.85 -45.77 -6.36
C GLY A 1041 -22.54 -46.35 -5.82
N LEU A 1042 -21.49 -45.52 -5.63
CA LEU A 1042 -20.24 -45.93 -4.98
C LEU A 1042 -20.44 -46.02 -3.46
N GLU A 1043 -19.79 -47.01 -2.84
CA GLU A 1043 -19.62 -47.08 -1.39
C GLU A 1043 -18.35 -46.29 -1.01
N VAL A 1044 -18.45 -45.34 -0.08
CA VAL A 1044 -17.35 -44.44 0.23
C VAL A 1044 -17.06 -44.48 1.72
N ASP A 1045 -15.84 -44.88 2.07
CA ASP A 1045 -15.30 -44.68 3.41
C ASP A 1045 -14.55 -43.34 3.45
N GLU A 1046 -14.60 -42.66 4.58
CA GLU A 1046 -14.16 -41.27 4.75
C GLU A 1046 -12.93 -41.17 5.64
N ALA A 1047 -11.97 -40.32 5.27
CA ALA A 1047 -10.84 -39.93 6.10
C ALA A 1047 -10.65 -38.41 6.06
N SER A 1048 -10.25 -37.81 7.19
CA SER A 1048 -10.02 -36.36 7.26
C SER A 1048 -8.55 -35.95 7.06
N ASP A 1049 -7.63 -36.90 6.96
CA ASP A 1049 -6.20 -36.64 6.77
C ASP A 1049 -5.47 -37.87 6.20
N GLY A 1050 -4.23 -37.69 5.76
CA GLY A 1050 -3.41 -38.76 5.19
C GLY A 1050 -3.06 -39.89 6.17
N MET A 1051 -3.06 -39.66 7.49
CA MET A 1051 -2.76 -40.69 8.49
C MET A 1051 -3.93 -41.66 8.65
N GLN A 1052 -5.15 -41.14 8.76
CA GLN A 1052 -6.38 -41.95 8.77
C GLN A 1052 -6.53 -42.72 7.47
N ALA A 1053 -6.18 -42.12 6.34
CA ALA A 1053 -6.18 -42.81 5.05
C ALA A 1053 -5.25 -44.03 5.06
N LEU A 1054 -4.03 -43.91 5.61
CA LEU A 1054 -3.10 -45.04 5.74
C LEU A 1054 -3.62 -46.14 6.67
N GLU A 1055 -4.30 -45.79 7.76
CA GLU A 1055 -4.89 -46.76 8.68
C GLU A 1055 -6.04 -47.54 8.04
N LEU A 1056 -6.92 -46.83 7.32
CA LEU A 1056 -8.02 -47.44 6.58
C LEU A 1056 -7.53 -48.34 5.44
N LEU A 1057 -6.48 -47.93 4.71
CA LEU A 1057 -5.85 -48.71 3.64
C LEU A 1057 -5.10 -49.96 4.14
N ARG A 1058 -4.75 -50.04 5.43
CA ARG A 1058 -4.18 -51.27 6.03
C ARG A 1058 -5.23 -52.32 6.34
N SER A 1059 -6.47 -51.87 6.58
CA SER A 1059 -7.53 -52.70 7.15
C SER A 1059 -8.63 -53.04 6.15
N ASN A 1060 -8.71 -52.32 5.03
CA ASN A 1060 -9.74 -52.47 4.01
C ASN A 1060 -9.15 -52.37 2.60
N ASP A 1061 -9.77 -53.07 1.65
CA ASP A 1061 -9.46 -52.97 0.23
C ASP A 1061 -10.36 -51.92 -0.45
N TYR A 1062 -9.76 -51.07 -1.29
CA TYR A 1062 -10.45 -50.02 -2.05
C TYR A 1062 -10.11 -50.11 -3.52
N ALA A 1063 -11.07 -49.77 -4.38
CA ALA A 1063 -10.87 -49.74 -5.83
C ALA A 1063 -9.92 -48.61 -6.24
N PHE A 1064 -10.08 -47.42 -5.66
CA PHE A 1064 -9.19 -46.27 -5.80
C PHE A 1064 -9.40 -45.29 -4.65
N VAL A 1065 -8.48 -44.32 -4.52
CA VAL A 1065 -8.52 -43.27 -3.50
C VAL A 1065 -8.73 -41.92 -4.17
N LEU A 1066 -9.70 -41.15 -3.71
CA LEU A 1066 -9.82 -39.72 -3.98
C LEU A 1066 -9.11 -38.98 -2.84
N MET A 1067 -7.98 -38.33 -3.13
CA MET A 1067 -7.06 -37.80 -2.12
C MET A 1067 -6.89 -36.31 -2.28
N ASP A 1068 -7.32 -35.50 -1.31
CA ASP A 1068 -6.94 -34.09 -1.27
C ASP A 1068 -5.42 -33.92 -1.14
N VAL A 1069 -4.86 -32.99 -1.90
CA VAL A 1069 -3.43 -32.72 -1.90
C VAL A 1069 -3.02 -31.92 -0.65
N GLN A 1070 -3.86 -30.99 -0.20
CA GLN A 1070 -3.55 -30.08 0.90
C GLN A 1070 -4.41 -30.41 2.12
N MET A 1071 -3.84 -31.12 3.09
CA MET A 1071 -4.51 -31.50 4.34
C MET A 1071 -3.58 -31.33 5.54
N PRO A 1072 -4.11 -31.01 6.74
CA PRO A 1072 -3.35 -30.93 7.98
C PRO A 1072 -2.81 -32.30 8.41
N MET A 1073 -1.82 -32.29 9.31
CA MET A 1073 -1.12 -33.47 9.85
C MET A 1073 -0.29 -34.26 8.84
N MET A 1074 -0.91 -34.76 7.76
CA MET A 1074 -0.24 -35.42 6.64
C MET A 1074 -0.92 -35.02 5.33
N ASP A 1075 -0.16 -34.31 4.49
CA ASP A 1075 -0.63 -33.89 3.17
C ASP A 1075 -0.79 -35.08 2.21
N GLY A 1076 -1.55 -34.88 1.13
CA GLY A 1076 -1.86 -35.94 0.18
C GLY A 1076 -0.64 -36.46 -0.59
N LEU A 1077 0.38 -35.63 -0.82
CA LEU A 1077 1.60 -36.03 -1.53
C LEU A 1077 2.41 -37.01 -0.67
N GLU A 1078 2.58 -36.69 0.61
CA GLU A 1078 3.25 -37.55 1.57
C GLU A 1078 2.45 -38.83 1.82
N ALA A 1079 1.13 -38.74 1.94
CA ALA A 1079 0.25 -39.90 2.02
C ALA A 1079 0.44 -40.82 0.80
N ALA A 1080 0.44 -40.27 -0.42
CA ALA A 1080 0.66 -41.05 -1.64
C ALA A 1080 2.03 -41.74 -1.65
N ARG A 1081 3.10 -41.04 -1.26
CA ARG A 1081 4.44 -41.65 -1.15
C ARG A 1081 4.46 -42.81 -0.16
N ARG A 1082 3.81 -42.67 1.00
CA ARG A 1082 3.74 -43.73 2.01
C ARG A 1082 2.86 -44.90 1.57
N ILE A 1083 1.76 -44.65 0.86
CA ILE A 1083 0.94 -45.71 0.26
C ILE A 1083 1.78 -46.54 -0.74
N ARG A 1084 2.62 -45.88 -1.55
CA ARG A 1084 3.49 -46.55 -2.53
C ARG A 1084 4.70 -47.24 -1.91
N ASN A 1085 5.35 -46.63 -0.93
CA ASN A 1085 6.62 -47.11 -0.37
C ASN A 1085 6.43 -48.03 0.84
N ASP A 1086 5.57 -47.63 1.78
CA ASP A 1086 5.40 -48.33 3.06
C ASP A 1086 4.36 -49.44 2.94
N LEU A 1087 3.18 -49.12 2.40
CA LEU A 1087 2.10 -50.10 2.21
C LEU A 1087 2.27 -50.92 0.92
N LYS A 1088 3.09 -50.45 -0.02
CA LYS A 1088 3.35 -51.06 -1.34
C LYS A 1088 2.08 -51.35 -2.14
N LEU A 1089 1.05 -50.52 -1.97
CA LEU A 1089 -0.22 -50.68 -2.68
C LEU A 1089 -0.14 -50.00 -4.05
N THR A 1090 -0.69 -50.65 -5.08
CA THR A 1090 -0.72 -50.17 -6.46
C THR A 1090 -2.06 -49.57 -6.88
N LEU A 1091 -3.03 -49.51 -5.96
CA LEU A 1091 -4.35 -48.94 -6.26
C LEU A 1091 -4.25 -47.50 -6.77
N PRO A 1092 -5.10 -47.07 -7.72
CA PRO A 1092 -5.10 -45.71 -8.23
C PRO A 1092 -5.34 -44.68 -7.12
N ILE A 1093 -4.53 -43.62 -7.11
CA ILE A 1093 -4.73 -42.46 -6.26
C ILE A 1093 -5.02 -41.26 -7.17
N ILE A 1094 -6.21 -40.68 -7.05
CA ILE A 1094 -6.68 -39.56 -7.84
C ILE A 1094 -6.60 -38.32 -6.95
N ALA A 1095 -5.72 -37.39 -7.29
CA ALA A 1095 -5.51 -36.16 -6.55
C ALA A 1095 -6.73 -35.24 -6.66
N MET A 1096 -7.21 -34.67 -5.57
CA MET A 1096 -8.15 -33.56 -5.60
C MET A 1096 -7.37 -32.29 -5.23
N THR A 1097 -7.31 -31.30 -6.12
CA THR A 1097 -6.47 -30.11 -5.90
C THR A 1097 -7.22 -28.82 -6.20
N ALA A 1098 -7.03 -27.80 -5.36
CA ALA A 1098 -7.57 -26.46 -5.56
C ALA A 1098 -6.85 -25.67 -6.67
N ASN A 1099 -5.64 -26.08 -7.05
CA ASN A 1099 -4.86 -25.48 -8.14
C ASN A 1099 -4.60 -26.54 -9.23
N ALA A 1100 -5.16 -26.31 -10.41
CA ALA A 1100 -4.96 -27.16 -11.58
C ALA A 1100 -3.70 -26.78 -12.41
N PHE A 1101 -2.73 -26.09 -11.81
CA PHE A 1101 -1.48 -25.71 -12.49
C PHE A 1101 -0.62 -26.94 -12.81
N GLU A 1102 0.12 -26.88 -13.92
CA GLU A 1102 0.96 -27.97 -14.41
C GLU A 1102 2.04 -28.39 -13.40
N SER A 1103 2.58 -27.43 -12.63
CA SER A 1103 3.54 -27.68 -11.55
C SER A 1103 2.98 -28.56 -10.43
N ASP A 1104 1.69 -28.40 -10.09
CA ASP A 1104 1.04 -29.19 -9.05
C ASP A 1104 0.70 -30.59 -9.55
N LYS A 1105 0.31 -30.74 -10.82
CA LYS A 1105 0.16 -32.05 -11.46
C LYS A 1105 1.47 -32.84 -11.49
N ILE A 1106 2.58 -32.18 -11.87
CA ILE A 1106 3.92 -32.80 -11.88
C ILE A 1106 4.28 -33.32 -10.48
N ARG A 1107 4.00 -32.53 -9.42
CA ARG A 1107 4.24 -32.95 -8.03
C ARG A 1107 3.37 -34.13 -7.61
N CYS A 1108 2.10 -34.15 -7.99
CA CYS A 1108 1.18 -35.27 -7.70
C CYS A 1108 1.64 -36.57 -8.37
N PHE A 1109 1.97 -36.52 -9.66
CA PHE A 1109 2.47 -37.69 -10.38
C PHE A 1109 3.82 -38.16 -9.85
N ALA A 1110 4.75 -37.24 -9.52
CA ALA A 1110 6.03 -37.57 -8.91
C ALA A 1110 5.89 -38.22 -7.52
N ALA A 1111 4.81 -37.91 -6.78
CA ALA A 1111 4.48 -38.54 -5.51
C ALA A 1111 3.83 -39.94 -5.68
N GLY A 1112 3.51 -40.36 -6.90
CA GLY A 1112 2.95 -41.67 -7.22
C GLY A 1112 1.42 -41.69 -7.38
N MET A 1113 0.78 -40.54 -7.53
CA MET A 1113 -0.65 -40.43 -7.90
C MET A 1113 -0.85 -40.70 -9.39
N ASN A 1114 -2.07 -41.06 -9.79
CA ASN A 1114 -2.39 -41.60 -11.12
C ASN A 1114 -3.25 -40.67 -11.98
N ASP A 1115 -4.02 -39.77 -11.35
CA ASP A 1115 -4.86 -38.79 -12.03
C ASP A 1115 -5.16 -37.63 -11.10
N PHE A 1116 -5.88 -36.61 -11.58
CA PHE A 1116 -6.32 -35.49 -10.75
C PHE A 1116 -7.72 -34.98 -11.10
N ILE A 1117 -8.36 -34.35 -10.13
CA ILE A 1117 -9.65 -33.68 -10.21
C ILE A 1117 -9.45 -32.27 -9.63
N ALA A 1118 -9.80 -31.25 -10.40
CA ALA A 1118 -9.76 -29.87 -9.93
C ALA A 1118 -10.94 -29.59 -9.00
N LYS A 1119 -10.69 -28.86 -7.91
CA LYS A 1119 -11.72 -28.28 -7.04
C LYS A 1119 -12.02 -26.84 -7.49
N PRO A 1120 -13.29 -26.36 -7.48
CA PRO A 1120 -14.49 -27.09 -7.07
C PRO A 1120 -14.88 -28.21 -8.06
N ILE A 1121 -15.47 -29.28 -7.54
CA ILE A 1121 -15.85 -30.46 -8.31
C ILE A 1121 -16.88 -30.04 -9.38
N THR A 1122 -16.56 -30.30 -10.65
CA THR A 1122 -17.51 -30.16 -11.76
C THR A 1122 -18.04 -31.56 -12.11
N PRO A 1123 -19.37 -31.81 -12.06
CA PRO A 1123 -19.93 -33.15 -12.20
C PRO A 1123 -19.47 -33.92 -13.44
N ASP A 1124 -19.43 -33.27 -14.61
CA ASP A 1124 -19.06 -33.92 -15.87
C ASP A 1124 -17.59 -34.43 -15.88
N VAL A 1125 -16.67 -33.61 -15.38
CA VAL A 1125 -15.24 -33.97 -15.26
C VAL A 1125 -15.06 -35.01 -14.16
N PHE A 1126 -15.74 -34.84 -13.02
CA PHE A 1126 -15.70 -35.78 -11.92
C PHE A 1126 -16.15 -37.18 -12.35
N TYR A 1127 -17.31 -37.28 -12.98
CA TYR A 1127 -17.88 -38.54 -13.45
C TYR A 1127 -17.04 -39.19 -14.55
N SER A 1128 -16.49 -38.42 -15.48
CA SER A 1128 -15.60 -38.98 -16.51
C SER A 1128 -14.32 -39.60 -15.93
N VAL A 1129 -13.69 -38.96 -14.94
CA VAL A 1129 -12.51 -39.48 -14.25
C VAL A 1129 -12.86 -40.72 -13.44
N LEU A 1130 -13.98 -40.71 -12.70
CA LEU A 1130 -14.44 -41.90 -11.97
C LEU A 1130 -14.71 -43.08 -12.91
N LEU A 1131 -15.37 -42.85 -14.06
CA LEU A 1131 -15.68 -43.91 -15.02
C LEU A 1131 -14.40 -44.55 -15.57
N LYS A 1132 -13.37 -43.75 -15.86
CA LYS A 1132 -12.05 -44.20 -16.33
C LYS A 1132 -11.38 -45.18 -15.36
N TRP A 1133 -11.43 -44.88 -14.06
CA TRP A 1133 -10.72 -45.68 -13.05
C TRP A 1133 -11.56 -46.85 -12.51
N VAL A 1134 -12.88 -46.75 -12.53
CA VAL A 1134 -13.77 -47.90 -12.25
C VAL A 1134 -13.59 -49.01 -13.30
N ASP A 1135 -13.38 -48.66 -14.57
CA ASP A 1135 -13.16 -49.65 -15.64
C ASP A 1135 -11.82 -50.38 -15.53
N HIS A 1136 -10.80 -49.76 -14.93
CA HIS A 1136 -9.52 -50.41 -14.64
C HIS A 1136 -9.61 -51.43 -13.49
N CYS A 1137 -10.62 -51.33 -12.62
CA CYS A 1137 -10.76 -52.22 -11.45
C CYS A 1137 -11.53 -53.52 -11.73
N LYS A 1138 -12.25 -53.63 -12.87
CA LYS A 1138 -13.01 -54.85 -13.25
C LYS A 1138 -12.24 -55.79 -14.19
N VAL A 1139 -11.01 -55.45 -14.55
CA VAL A 1139 -10.12 -56.28 -15.37
C VAL A 1139 -8.90 -56.69 -14.52
N HIS A 1140 -9.13 -57.46 -13.46
CA HIS A 1140 -8.13 -58.34 -12.87
C HIS A 1140 -8.79 -59.51 -12.13
#